data_AF-A0A371ASG0-F1
#
_entry.id   AF-A0A371ASG0-F1
#
_cell.length_a   1.000
_cell.length_b   1.000
_cell.length_c   1.000
_cell.angle_alpha   90.00
_cell.angle_beta   90.00
_cell.angle_gamma   90.00
#
_symmetry.space_group_name_H-M   'P 1'
#
loop_
_entity.id
_entity.type
_entity.pdbx_description
1 polymer ?
#
loop_
_entity_poly.entity_id
_entity_poly.type
_entity_poly.pdbx_seq_one_letter_code
_entity_poly.pdbx_strand_id
1 'polypeptide(L)'
;MKEEIVINNLPEYWKKIFCCAKEKIGSAYEKEMEHSNLFFAQYLLRRHISDYMFRDLLKISDFAIIYFFAKLYVKYGYKGVRPKSIISDKENELWLLERDFCFFNIRAIGNEVEETGNIIDAVKLLPALRVSAIHLAPFFECSAGIIYCQKSFFHINHEIVNVEYMDKGVLPKEQIFFFIDCCHLLNMAVGFDVTPHTSNDSVLRLQKPELFRWIKLAQDKTTLFDNMDIDVQYSVEFQNQCQKEVALVVEEEIKKNGIEQSDIWDMECIDKINKRLSALGYYTVPPHTWNGLSVPGFKKYAYNIQAPIWEYKDKYGQNQGQHAIWLHANFYIHKGLKANKIPVSYMLDDKEKGINVEFFNFFIDYLNDKVEQYLFDFLRIDYVDHIFDNVMKENGIEIPLNEMLTPVEINEIVKKLKNSWKGIGVLADHVGCDADKYYKAGFNLIISSHVAFEYNKCNLEKIFYDLCSSNSNNSNCFNTVWAIDTHDMAHPLFLGKELAHREGKVGMGVRFFLSRFANVGRNRHPKYEVIGNQDLSSGIHRANNRPESIAWNSDKELFELYHQIENQYELIKNDLQQSSLIQYMVTSNMAVFIIKKDDSAKYWIGMVPVPVTNDVEWKEEILKIPLDMELSKKNIIMHTKISLAVFKMEYLNFTDIDRLCDIQFSVRENVITVKLKQIGIALLELGF
;
A
#
# COMPACT_ATOMS: atom_id res chain seq x y z
N MET A 1 -3.55 28.66 23.16
CA MET A 1 -4.91 28.16 23.42
C MET A 1 -4.90 27.54 24.81
N LYS A 2 -5.85 27.85 25.70
CA LYS A 2 -5.87 27.25 27.04
C LYS A 2 -6.16 25.74 26.93
N GLU A 3 -5.45 24.92 27.71
CA GLU A 3 -5.61 23.44 27.70
C GLU A 3 -7.07 23.01 27.93
N GLU A 4 -7.75 23.63 28.88
CA GLU A 4 -9.17 23.34 29.18
C GLU A 4 -10.07 23.49 27.95
N ILE A 5 -9.82 24.50 27.12
CA ILE A 5 -10.54 24.68 25.85
C ILE A 5 -10.22 23.54 24.90
N VAL A 6 -8.97 23.06 24.86
CA VAL A 6 -8.58 21.93 24.00
C VAL A 6 -9.35 20.68 24.41
N ILE A 7 -9.24 20.27 25.68
CA ILE A 7 -9.81 19.01 26.18
C ILE A 7 -11.34 18.98 26.06
N ASN A 8 -12.01 20.10 26.38
CA ASN A 8 -13.47 20.16 26.37
C ASN A 8 -14.08 19.97 24.98
N ASN A 9 -13.31 20.16 23.90
CA ASN A 9 -13.77 19.94 22.54
C ASN A 9 -13.46 18.54 22.00
N LEU A 10 -12.63 17.74 22.67
CA LEU A 10 -12.23 16.42 22.15
C LEU A 10 -13.37 15.38 22.26
N PRO A 11 -13.46 14.39 21.35
CA PRO A 11 -14.27 13.19 21.55
C PRO A 11 -13.85 12.43 22.81
N GLU A 12 -14.75 11.66 23.42
CA GLU A 12 -14.47 10.96 24.69
C GLU A 12 -13.23 10.06 24.63
N TYR A 13 -13.06 9.30 23.55
CA TYR A 13 -11.91 8.42 23.42
C TYR A 13 -10.58 9.19 23.24
N TRP A 14 -10.60 10.37 22.62
CA TRP A 14 -9.46 11.28 22.60
C TRP A 14 -9.12 11.80 24.00
N LYS A 15 -10.12 12.10 24.83
CA LYS A 15 -9.89 12.52 26.23
C LYS A 15 -9.20 11.42 27.02
N LYS A 16 -9.63 10.16 26.87
CA LYS A 16 -8.96 9.01 27.52
C LYS A 16 -7.49 8.91 27.11
N ILE A 17 -7.22 8.96 25.81
CA ILE A 17 -5.86 8.93 25.23
C ILE A 17 -5.02 10.10 25.76
N PHE A 18 -5.57 11.31 25.77
CA PHE A 18 -4.91 12.50 26.28
C PHE A 18 -4.57 12.38 27.78
N CYS A 19 -5.50 11.89 28.59
CA CYS A 19 -5.27 11.66 30.03
C CYS A 19 -4.16 10.62 30.25
N CYS A 20 -4.19 9.50 29.53
CA CYS A 20 -3.13 8.48 29.62
C CYS A 20 -1.74 9.06 29.30
N ALA A 21 -1.65 9.87 28.25
CA ALA A 21 -0.41 10.54 27.84
C ALA A 21 0.07 11.56 28.88
N LYS A 22 -0.85 12.34 29.45
CA LYS A 22 -0.56 13.36 30.46
C LYS A 22 -0.07 12.75 31.78
N GLU A 23 -0.62 11.61 32.18
CA GLU A 23 -0.18 10.92 33.39
C GLU A 23 1.27 10.43 33.29
N LYS A 24 1.71 9.99 32.11
CA LYS A 24 3.06 9.47 31.88
C LYS A 24 4.17 10.48 32.11
N ILE A 25 3.94 11.75 31.76
CA ILE A 25 5.02 12.75 31.75
C ILE A 25 5.27 13.39 33.13
N GLY A 26 4.32 13.29 34.07
CA GLY A 26 4.47 13.80 35.44
C GLY A 26 5.03 15.22 35.51
N SER A 27 6.22 15.37 36.09
CA SER A 27 6.89 16.69 36.25
C SER A 27 7.45 17.28 34.96
N ALA A 28 7.52 16.53 33.85
CA ALA A 28 7.98 17.03 32.55
C ALA A 28 6.89 17.76 31.74
N TYR A 29 5.70 17.94 32.32
CA TYR A 29 4.52 18.50 31.65
C TYR A 29 4.78 19.81 30.88
N GLU A 30 5.40 20.81 31.52
CA GLU A 30 5.65 22.11 30.90
C GLU A 30 6.58 22.01 29.69
N LYS A 31 7.64 21.21 29.80
CA LYS A 31 8.61 20.96 28.73
C LYS A 31 7.97 20.28 27.52
N GLU A 32 7.17 19.25 27.75
CA GLU A 32 6.51 18.52 26.65
C GLU A 32 5.41 19.38 25.98
N MET A 33 4.78 20.28 26.75
CA MET A 33 3.87 21.28 26.18
C MET A 33 4.62 22.28 25.28
N GLU A 34 5.83 22.70 25.64
CA GLU A 34 6.69 23.54 24.78
C GLU A 34 7.08 22.81 23.49
N HIS A 35 7.48 21.54 23.57
CA HIS A 35 7.76 20.71 22.39
C HIS A 35 6.54 20.63 21.46
N SER A 36 5.35 20.38 22.02
CA SER A 36 4.11 20.37 21.24
C SER A 36 3.79 21.72 20.58
N ASN A 37 4.10 22.83 21.26
CA ASN A 37 3.95 24.17 20.70
C ASN A 37 4.89 24.40 19.51
N LEU A 38 6.12 23.89 19.58
CA LEU A 38 7.09 23.95 18.49
C LEU A 38 6.58 23.16 17.27
N PHE A 39 6.13 21.91 17.45
CA PHE A 39 5.56 21.12 16.36
C PHE A 39 4.36 21.79 15.72
N PHE A 40 3.47 22.34 16.53
CA PHE A 40 2.29 23.05 16.03
C PHE A 40 2.66 24.28 15.20
N ALA A 41 3.63 25.08 15.67
CA ALA A 41 4.12 26.24 14.93
C ALA A 41 4.80 25.85 13.62
N GLN A 42 5.68 24.84 13.68
CA GLN A 42 6.38 24.33 12.50
C GLN A 42 5.39 23.78 11.46
N TYR A 43 4.41 22.98 11.88
CA TYR A 43 3.40 22.43 10.98
C TYR A 43 2.50 23.52 10.38
N LEU A 44 2.09 24.52 11.14
CA LEU A 44 1.31 25.63 10.56
C LEU A 44 2.09 26.44 9.52
N LEU A 45 3.41 26.56 9.71
CA LEU A 45 4.28 27.27 8.78
C LEU A 45 4.63 26.44 7.54
N ARG A 46 5.00 25.17 7.73
CA ARG A 46 5.61 24.31 6.70
C ARG A 46 4.70 23.20 6.19
N ARG A 47 3.57 22.93 6.85
CA ARG A 47 2.67 21.79 6.62
C ARG A 47 3.29 20.41 6.86
N HIS A 48 4.42 20.35 7.56
CA HIS A 48 5.10 19.12 7.98
C HIS A 48 6.11 19.41 9.12
N ILE A 49 6.63 18.35 9.74
CA ILE A 49 7.73 18.38 10.73
C ILE A 49 8.97 17.77 10.07
N SER A 50 10.00 18.56 9.83
CA SER A 50 11.24 18.13 9.13
C SER A 50 12.50 18.25 9.98
N ASP A 51 12.39 18.79 11.20
CA ASP A 51 13.57 19.03 12.04
C ASP A 51 14.01 17.75 12.81
N TYR A 52 13.30 16.64 12.63
CA TYR A 52 13.51 15.37 13.33
C TYR A 52 13.47 14.21 12.33
N MET A 53 14.40 13.26 12.48
CA MET A 53 14.34 11.99 11.76
C MET A 53 13.22 11.11 12.32
N PHE A 54 12.80 10.09 11.58
CA PHE A 54 11.76 9.18 12.07
C PHE A 54 12.10 8.53 13.42
N ARG A 55 13.33 8.03 13.59
CA ARG A 55 13.77 7.45 14.86
C ARG A 55 13.76 8.45 16.03
N ASP A 56 13.99 9.74 15.75
CA ASP A 56 13.93 10.78 16.79
C ASP A 56 12.47 11.09 17.17
N LEU A 57 11.56 11.08 16.20
CA LEU A 57 10.12 11.23 16.44
C LEU A 57 9.56 10.12 17.32
N LEU A 58 10.01 8.87 17.16
CA LEU A 58 9.57 7.77 18.03
C LEU A 58 9.96 7.95 19.51
N LYS A 59 11.07 8.65 19.76
CA LYS A 59 11.57 8.93 21.12
C LYS A 59 10.85 10.10 21.80
N ILE A 60 10.05 10.86 21.06
CA ILE A 60 9.27 11.97 21.60
C ILE A 60 8.12 11.41 22.46
N SER A 61 7.78 12.15 23.53
CA SER A 61 6.70 11.74 24.42
C SER A 61 5.36 11.66 23.69
N ASP A 62 4.53 10.69 24.08
CA ASP A 62 3.16 10.54 23.57
C ASP A 62 2.37 11.84 23.76
N PHE A 63 2.58 12.53 24.89
CA PHE A 63 1.88 13.77 25.20
C PHE A 63 2.20 14.90 24.22
N ALA A 64 3.47 15.10 23.85
CA ALA A 64 3.86 16.19 22.97
C ALA A 64 3.15 16.08 21.61
N ILE A 65 3.09 14.87 21.03
CA ILE A 65 2.41 14.64 19.76
C ILE A 65 0.88 14.65 19.91
N ILE A 66 0.32 14.04 20.96
CA ILE A 66 -1.14 14.00 21.17
C ILE A 66 -1.67 15.42 21.40
N TYR A 67 -0.98 16.25 22.17
CA TYR A 67 -1.37 17.64 22.37
C TYR A 67 -1.23 18.47 21.08
N PHE A 68 -0.27 18.13 20.21
CA PHE A 68 -0.14 18.76 18.90
C PHE A 68 -1.38 18.50 18.04
N PHE A 69 -1.84 17.25 17.97
CA PHE A 69 -3.06 16.88 17.26
C PHE A 69 -4.32 17.46 17.91
N ALA A 70 -4.40 17.50 19.24
CA ALA A 70 -5.51 18.11 19.95
C ALA A 70 -5.64 19.61 19.63
N LYS A 71 -4.52 20.32 19.48
CA LYS A 71 -4.51 21.71 19.03
C LYS A 71 -4.95 21.85 17.58
N LEU A 72 -4.54 20.95 16.68
CA LEU A 72 -5.01 20.95 15.29
C LEU A 72 -6.52 20.71 15.21
N TYR A 73 -7.03 19.75 15.97
CA TYR A 73 -8.45 19.44 16.08
C TYR A 73 -9.29 20.68 16.41
N VAL A 74 -8.91 21.43 17.45
CA VAL A 74 -9.61 22.66 17.82
C VAL A 74 -9.35 23.80 16.84
N LYS A 75 -8.14 23.90 16.28
CA LYS A 75 -7.80 24.91 15.26
C LYS A 75 -8.67 24.80 14.02
N TYR A 76 -9.04 23.59 13.63
CA TYR A 76 -9.96 23.33 12.51
C TYR A 76 -11.44 23.36 12.90
N GLY A 77 -11.76 23.64 14.17
CA GLY A 77 -13.12 23.89 14.62
C GLY A 77 -13.95 22.64 14.91
N TYR A 78 -13.33 21.46 15.00
CA TYR A 78 -14.03 20.24 15.40
C TYR A 78 -14.42 20.28 16.88
N LYS A 79 -15.55 19.64 17.21
CA LYS A 79 -16.11 19.55 18.58
C LYS A 79 -16.84 18.23 18.81
N GLY A 80 -16.28 17.36 19.63
CA GLY A 80 -16.90 16.11 20.11
C GLY A 80 -17.17 15.06 19.03
N VAL A 81 -16.72 15.28 17.80
CA VAL A 81 -16.95 14.40 16.63
C VAL A 81 -15.64 14.02 15.97
N ARG A 82 -15.60 12.93 15.22
CA ARG A 82 -14.41 12.57 14.43
C ARG A 82 -14.20 13.60 13.30
N PRO A 83 -12.95 13.90 12.89
CA PRO A 83 -12.66 14.63 11.67
C PRO A 83 -13.35 13.99 10.47
N LYS A 84 -13.73 14.81 9.49
CA LYS A 84 -14.35 14.32 8.27
C LYS A 84 -13.33 13.56 7.43
N SER A 85 -13.77 12.46 6.81
CA SER A 85 -13.00 11.78 5.77
C SER A 85 -12.85 12.68 4.53
N ILE A 86 -11.88 12.37 3.67
CA ILE A 86 -11.65 13.09 2.41
C ILE A 86 -12.84 12.90 1.46
N ILE A 87 -13.47 11.72 1.48
CA ILE A 87 -14.55 11.36 0.56
C ILE A 87 -15.93 11.86 0.97
N SER A 88 -16.12 12.37 2.20
CA SER A 88 -17.46 12.71 2.73
C SER A 88 -18.23 13.70 1.86
N ASP A 89 -17.49 14.60 1.20
CA ASP A 89 -18.04 15.70 0.40
C ASP A 89 -17.65 15.53 -1.10
N LYS A 90 -17.29 14.32 -1.54
CA LYS A 90 -16.83 14.02 -2.92
C LYS A 90 -17.91 13.29 -3.72
N GLU A 91 -18.18 13.79 -4.93
CA GLU A 91 -19.13 13.17 -5.85
C GLU A 91 -18.53 12.05 -6.72
N ASN A 92 -17.19 11.93 -6.75
CA ASN A 92 -16.46 10.91 -7.48
C ASN A 92 -15.06 10.69 -6.90
N GLU A 93 -14.39 9.66 -7.37
CA GLU A 93 -13.04 9.22 -6.97
C GLU A 93 -11.86 10.03 -7.54
N LEU A 94 -12.08 11.08 -8.36
CA LEU A 94 -10.99 11.71 -9.14
C LEU A 94 -9.92 12.34 -8.26
N TRP A 95 -10.27 12.69 -7.02
CA TRP A 95 -9.34 13.15 -6.00
C TRP A 95 -8.18 12.17 -5.77
N LEU A 96 -8.39 10.87 -6.00
CA LEU A 96 -7.39 9.82 -5.78
C LEU A 96 -6.16 10.01 -6.69
N LEU A 97 -6.36 10.54 -7.90
CA LEU A 97 -5.29 10.80 -8.87
C LEU A 97 -4.36 11.96 -8.44
N GLU A 98 -4.80 12.78 -7.49
CA GLU A 98 -4.04 13.93 -6.99
C GLU A 98 -3.26 13.61 -5.71
N ARG A 99 -3.46 12.43 -5.12
CA ARG A 99 -2.86 12.05 -3.84
C ARG A 99 -1.56 11.29 -3.99
N ASP A 100 -0.63 11.55 -3.09
CA ASP A 100 0.60 10.77 -2.96
C ASP A 100 0.44 9.83 -1.77
N PHE A 101 0.86 8.59 -1.91
CA PHE A 101 0.61 7.50 -0.98
C PHE A 101 1.88 7.09 -0.24
N CYS A 102 1.75 6.74 1.03
CA CYS A 102 2.75 5.98 1.78
C CYS A 102 2.13 4.66 2.25
N PHE A 103 2.74 3.53 1.90
CA PHE A 103 2.46 2.26 2.59
C PHE A 103 2.99 2.33 4.02
N PHE A 104 2.08 2.09 4.96
CA PHE A 104 2.35 2.25 6.38
C PHE A 104 1.92 0.99 7.12
N ASN A 105 2.89 0.24 7.64
CA ASN A 105 2.65 -0.91 8.51
C ASN A 105 2.93 -0.48 9.96
N ILE A 106 1.91 -0.38 10.82
CA ILE A 106 2.07 0.06 12.22
C ILE A 106 3.07 -0.83 12.98
N ARG A 107 3.05 -2.14 12.73
CA ARG A 107 3.98 -3.10 13.34
C ARG A 107 5.43 -2.76 13.03
N ALA A 108 5.69 -2.20 11.84
CA ALA A 108 7.04 -1.88 11.41
C ALA A 108 7.67 -0.71 12.19
N ILE A 109 6.91 0.01 13.03
CA ILE A 109 7.26 1.33 13.57
C ILE A 109 7.73 1.27 15.04
N GLY A 110 8.36 0.17 15.46
CA GLY A 110 9.02 0.08 16.76
C GLY A 110 10.37 0.80 16.78
N ASN A 111 10.95 0.98 17.97
CA ASN A 111 12.25 1.65 18.11
C ASN A 111 13.42 0.76 17.67
N GLU A 112 13.31 -0.54 17.93
CA GLU A 112 14.30 -1.57 17.63
C GLU A 112 13.66 -2.69 16.79
N VAL A 113 14.46 -3.41 16.01
CA VAL A 113 13.98 -4.41 15.02
C VAL A 113 13.21 -5.54 15.70
N GLU A 114 13.68 -6.01 16.86
CA GLU A 114 13.12 -7.13 17.60
C GLU A 114 11.75 -6.82 18.24
N GLU A 115 11.32 -5.56 18.22
CA GLU A 115 10.05 -5.10 18.78
C GLU A 115 9.02 -4.83 17.67
N THR A 116 7.75 -4.77 18.03
CA THR A 116 6.69 -4.24 17.17
C THR A 116 6.37 -2.80 17.53
N GLY A 117 6.06 -1.98 16.53
CA GLY A 117 5.44 -0.67 16.73
C GLY A 117 4.01 -0.78 17.24
N ASN A 118 3.51 0.27 17.88
CA ASN A 118 2.11 0.39 18.28
C ASN A 118 1.42 1.61 17.67
N ILE A 119 0.09 1.64 17.75
CA ILE A 119 -0.76 2.65 17.13
C ILE A 119 -0.43 4.07 17.63
N ILE A 120 -0.09 4.24 18.92
CA ILE A 120 0.22 5.56 19.48
C ILE A 120 1.58 6.06 18.97
N ASP A 121 2.58 5.18 18.88
CA ASP A 121 3.89 5.52 18.31
C ASP A 121 3.79 5.85 16.82
N ALA A 122 2.97 5.11 16.07
CA ALA A 122 2.75 5.38 14.65
C ALA A 122 2.28 6.81 14.36
N VAL A 123 1.46 7.40 15.25
CA VAL A 123 0.98 8.79 15.13
C VAL A 123 2.13 9.82 15.17
N LYS A 124 3.25 9.50 15.82
CA LYS A 124 4.43 10.39 15.91
C LYS A 124 5.07 10.66 14.55
N LEU A 125 4.98 9.71 13.62
CA LEU A 125 5.62 9.82 12.32
C LEU A 125 4.78 10.59 11.29
N LEU A 126 3.45 10.58 11.42
CA LEU A 126 2.53 11.13 10.42
C LEU A 126 2.88 12.56 9.99
N PRO A 127 3.17 13.52 10.88
CA PRO A 127 3.42 14.90 10.47
C PRO A 127 4.74 15.11 9.71
N ALA A 128 5.65 14.13 9.73
CA ALA A 128 6.91 14.22 8.99
C ALA A 128 6.80 13.70 7.55
N LEU A 129 5.78 12.91 7.24
CA LEU A 129 5.60 12.36 5.90
C LEU A 129 5.22 13.47 4.89
N ARG A 130 5.78 13.39 3.67
CA ARG A 130 5.46 14.30 2.55
C ARG A 130 4.55 13.61 1.54
N VAL A 131 3.46 13.05 2.08
CA VAL A 131 2.41 12.36 1.33
C VAL A 131 1.05 12.93 1.73
N SER A 132 0.01 12.57 0.98
CA SER A 132 -1.36 13.02 1.21
C SER A 132 -2.37 11.88 1.26
N ALA A 133 -1.89 10.64 1.34
CA ALA A 133 -2.63 9.42 1.57
C ALA A 133 -1.77 8.39 2.30
N ILE A 134 -2.38 7.61 3.18
CA ILE A 134 -1.80 6.47 3.88
C ILE A 134 -2.50 5.21 3.38
N HIS A 135 -1.73 4.31 2.78
CA HIS A 135 -2.15 2.93 2.55
C HIS A 135 -1.76 2.14 3.80
N LEU A 136 -2.75 1.87 4.65
CA LEU A 136 -2.54 1.17 5.91
C LEU A 136 -2.52 -0.35 5.65
N ALA A 137 -1.43 -0.99 6.06
CA ALA A 137 -1.30 -2.44 6.00
C ALA A 137 -2.38 -3.13 6.86
N PRO A 138 -2.70 -4.42 6.62
CA PRO A 138 -3.61 -5.17 7.48
C PRO A 138 -3.22 -5.06 8.96
N PHE A 139 -4.19 -4.64 9.78
CA PHE A 139 -3.99 -4.38 11.22
C PHE A 139 -4.87 -5.25 12.12
N PHE A 140 -5.67 -6.15 11.54
CA PHE A 140 -6.42 -7.14 12.29
C PHE A 140 -5.52 -8.31 12.71
N GLU A 141 -5.96 -9.10 13.69
CA GLU A 141 -5.26 -10.31 14.14
C GLU A 141 -4.86 -11.20 12.97
N CYS A 142 -3.65 -11.76 13.02
CA CYS A 142 -3.09 -12.58 11.98
C CYS A 142 -2.44 -13.85 12.53
N SER A 143 -2.30 -14.87 11.68
CA SER A 143 -1.67 -16.15 12.02
C SER A 143 -0.22 -16.20 11.52
N ALA A 144 0.60 -17.00 12.21
CA ALA A 144 2.02 -17.23 11.87
C ALA A 144 2.89 -15.97 11.76
N GLY A 145 2.45 -14.83 12.33
CA GLY A 145 3.17 -13.56 12.26
C GLY A 145 3.09 -12.85 10.90
N ILE A 146 2.26 -13.33 9.95
CA ILE A 146 2.13 -12.76 8.60
C ILE A 146 0.87 -11.90 8.53
N ILE A 147 0.97 -10.59 8.30
CA ILE A 147 -0.19 -9.67 8.38
C ILE A 147 -1.29 -9.98 7.35
N TYR A 148 -0.91 -10.54 6.20
CA TYR A 148 -1.83 -10.97 5.16
C TYR A 148 -2.51 -12.32 5.46
N CYS A 149 -2.01 -13.08 6.44
CA CYS A 149 -2.66 -14.28 6.96
C CYS A 149 -3.71 -13.90 8.02
N GLN A 150 -4.72 -13.13 7.61
CA GLN A 150 -5.70 -12.52 8.51
C GLN A 150 -6.53 -13.59 9.24
N LYS A 151 -6.46 -13.60 10.56
CA LYS A 151 -7.21 -14.50 11.45
C LYS A 151 -8.56 -13.92 11.86
N SER A 152 -8.63 -12.60 11.95
CA SER A 152 -9.86 -11.86 12.25
C SER A 152 -10.08 -10.74 11.24
N PHE A 153 -11.35 -10.40 11.04
CA PHE A 153 -11.78 -9.24 10.25
C PHE A 153 -12.32 -8.11 11.14
N PHE A 154 -12.32 -8.33 12.46
CA PHE A 154 -12.99 -7.45 13.43
C PHE A 154 -12.09 -7.10 14.63
N HIS A 155 -11.11 -7.94 14.96
CA HIS A 155 -10.20 -7.73 16.08
C HIS A 155 -8.89 -7.12 15.65
N ILE A 156 -8.55 -5.99 16.24
CA ILE A 156 -7.25 -5.36 16.05
C ILE A 156 -6.17 -6.27 16.63
N ASN A 157 -5.08 -6.45 15.90
CA ASN A 157 -3.97 -7.27 16.37
C ASN A 157 -3.38 -6.67 17.67
N HIS A 158 -3.37 -7.46 18.75
CA HIS A 158 -2.82 -7.05 20.04
C HIS A 158 -1.35 -6.60 19.96
N GLU A 159 -0.57 -7.12 19.01
CA GLU A 159 0.85 -6.78 18.79
C GLU A 159 1.08 -5.30 18.47
N ILE A 160 0.06 -4.60 17.95
CA ILE A 160 0.16 -3.19 17.58
C ILE A 160 -0.62 -2.28 18.52
N VAL A 161 -1.25 -2.82 19.57
CA VAL A 161 -2.00 -2.04 20.55
C VAL A 161 -1.03 -1.49 21.59
N ASN A 162 -1.19 -0.22 21.97
CA ASN A 162 -0.51 0.29 23.14
C ASN A 162 -1.16 -0.32 24.40
N VAL A 163 -0.52 -1.37 24.94
CA VAL A 163 -1.05 -2.17 26.05
C VAL A 163 -1.26 -1.33 27.30
N GLU A 164 -0.35 -0.40 27.60
CA GLU A 164 -0.50 0.48 28.77
C GLU A 164 -1.76 1.35 28.69
N TYR A 165 -2.11 1.84 27.49
CA TYR A 165 -3.33 2.61 27.29
C TYR A 165 -4.57 1.72 27.35
N MET A 166 -4.46 0.49 26.85
CA MET A 166 -5.51 -0.50 26.95
C MET A 166 -5.83 -0.86 28.41
N ASP A 167 -4.81 -1.06 29.25
CA ASP A 167 -4.96 -1.34 30.68
C ASP A 167 -5.62 -0.18 31.44
N LYS A 168 -5.54 1.05 30.90
CA LYS A 168 -6.22 2.25 31.40
C LYS A 168 -7.59 2.49 30.77
N GLY A 169 -8.11 1.55 29.98
CA GLY A 169 -9.47 1.58 29.42
C GLY A 169 -9.61 2.26 28.05
N VAL A 170 -8.50 2.46 27.32
CA VAL A 170 -8.52 2.87 25.90
C VAL A 170 -8.58 1.62 25.01
N LEU A 171 -9.73 1.38 24.40
CA LEU A 171 -9.95 0.18 23.59
C LEU A 171 -9.06 0.16 22.34
N PRO A 172 -8.63 -1.02 21.82
CA PRO A 172 -7.85 -1.13 20.58
C PRO A 172 -8.46 -0.37 19.39
N LYS A 173 -9.79 -0.47 19.24
CA LYS A 173 -10.55 0.25 18.21
C LYS A 173 -10.50 1.77 18.38
N GLU A 174 -10.52 2.26 19.62
CA GLU A 174 -10.36 3.70 19.92
C GLU A 174 -8.97 4.21 19.53
N GLN A 175 -7.92 3.38 19.68
CA GLN A 175 -6.57 3.73 19.23
C GLN A 175 -6.49 3.84 17.70
N ILE A 176 -7.07 2.89 16.95
CA ILE A 176 -7.13 2.97 15.47
C ILE A 176 -7.93 4.20 15.02
N PHE A 177 -9.07 4.50 15.66
CA PHE A 177 -9.82 5.72 15.38
C PHE A 177 -8.97 6.97 15.57
N PHE A 178 -8.18 7.01 16.66
CA PHE A 178 -7.28 8.12 16.92
C PHE A 178 -6.21 8.27 15.82
N PHE A 179 -5.61 7.17 15.35
CA PHE A 179 -4.65 7.19 14.25
C PHE A 179 -5.27 7.75 12.96
N ILE A 180 -6.46 7.27 12.58
CA ILE A 180 -7.14 7.72 11.35
C ILE A 180 -7.56 9.19 11.46
N ASP A 181 -8.09 9.60 12.62
CA ASP A 181 -8.44 10.99 12.86
C ASP A 181 -7.21 11.91 12.74
N CYS A 182 -6.04 11.46 13.23
CA CYS A 182 -4.78 12.17 13.05
C CYS A 182 -4.40 12.31 11.57
N CYS A 183 -4.54 11.25 10.76
CA CYS A 183 -4.35 11.33 9.30
C CYS A 183 -5.28 12.37 8.66
N HIS A 184 -6.58 12.34 8.98
CA HIS A 184 -7.55 13.29 8.40
C HIS A 184 -7.29 14.74 8.83
N LEU A 185 -6.82 14.98 10.06
CA LEU A 185 -6.37 16.33 10.49
C LEU A 185 -5.16 16.82 9.68
N LEU A 186 -4.32 15.93 9.17
CA LEU A 186 -3.22 16.29 8.27
C LEU A 186 -3.66 16.37 6.81
N ASN A 187 -4.96 16.25 6.52
CA ASN A 187 -5.51 16.13 5.16
C ASN A 187 -4.90 14.94 4.39
N MET A 188 -4.59 13.85 5.09
CA MET A 188 -4.19 12.59 4.50
C MET A 188 -5.41 11.67 4.35
N ALA A 189 -5.66 11.20 3.13
CA ALA A 189 -6.63 10.11 2.92
C ALA A 189 -6.12 8.82 3.57
N VAL A 190 -7.01 7.93 4.00
CA VAL A 190 -6.62 6.64 4.57
C VAL A 190 -7.30 5.52 3.81
N GLY A 191 -6.53 4.53 3.39
CA GLY A 191 -7.07 3.33 2.76
C GLY A 191 -6.60 2.06 3.42
N PHE A 192 -7.37 1.01 3.22
CA PHE A 192 -7.19 -0.30 3.84
C PHE A 192 -6.98 -1.38 2.79
N ASP A 193 -6.12 -2.34 3.15
CA ASP A 193 -5.77 -3.49 2.33
C ASP A 193 -6.78 -4.64 2.52
N VAL A 194 -7.45 -5.02 1.43
CA VAL A 194 -8.54 -6.00 1.42
C VAL A 194 -8.04 -7.31 0.82
N THR A 195 -8.09 -8.38 1.61
CA THR A 195 -7.67 -9.72 1.18
C THR A 195 -8.88 -10.61 0.84
N PRO A 196 -8.84 -11.39 -0.27
CA PRO A 196 -9.92 -12.31 -0.63
C PRO A 196 -9.78 -13.70 0.04
N HIS A 197 -9.11 -13.77 1.19
CA HIS A 197 -8.87 -15.00 1.94
C HIS A 197 -8.66 -14.67 3.42
N THR A 198 -8.63 -15.71 4.25
CA THR A 198 -8.36 -15.64 5.69
C THR A 198 -7.42 -16.77 6.11
N SER A 199 -6.95 -16.79 7.35
CA SER A 199 -6.14 -17.90 7.86
C SER A 199 -6.97 -19.17 8.02
N ASN A 200 -6.32 -20.32 7.90
CA ASN A 200 -6.95 -21.62 8.07
C ASN A 200 -7.41 -21.90 9.51
N ASP A 201 -7.17 -21.00 10.47
CA ASP A 201 -7.62 -21.05 11.86
C ASP A 201 -8.50 -19.84 12.23
N SER A 202 -8.99 -19.10 11.22
CA SER A 202 -9.88 -17.96 11.37
C SER A 202 -11.20 -18.31 12.06
N VAL A 203 -11.69 -17.39 12.89
CA VAL A 203 -13.01 -17.50 13.54
C VAL A 203 -14.13 -17.42 12.49
N LEU A 204 -13.92 -16.65 11.41
CA LEU A 204 -14.94 -16.42 10.39
C LEU A 204 -15.38 -17.73 9.73
N ARG A 205 -14.46 -18.66 9.47
CA ARG A 205 -14.83 -19.96 8.88
C ARG A 205 -15.60 -20.87 9.82
N LEU A 206 -15.53 -20.62 11.13
CA LEU A 206 -16.31 -21.37 12.12
C LEU A 206 -17.69 -20.75 12.30
N GLN A 207 -17.78 -19.43 12.34
CA GLN A 207 -19.04 -18.69 12.47
C GLN A 207 -19.90 -18.73 11.21
N LYS A 208 -19.26 -18.72 10.03
CA LYS A 208 -19.90 -18.67 8.72
C LYS A 208 -19.32 -19.72 7.78
N PRO A 209 -19.52 -21.02 8.07
CA PRO A 209 -18.95 -22.10 7.26
C PRO A 209 -19.41 -22.06 5.80
N GLU A 210 -20.57 -21.47 5.49
CA GLU A 210 -21.12 -21.26 4.15
C GLU A 210 -20.23 -20.40 3.24
N LEU A 211 -19.35 -19.59 3.82
CA LEU A 211 -18.39 -18.77 3.08
C LEU A 211 -17.17 -19.57 2.61
N PHE A 212 -17.05 -20.85 2.94
CA PHE A 212 -15.86 -21.66 2.69
C PHE A 212 -16.21 -23.02 2.07
N ARG A 213 -15.26 -23.55 1.30
CA ARG A 213 -15.29 -24.93 0.83
C ARG A 213 -14.66 -25.86 1.85
N TRP A 214 -15.30 -26.99 2.08
CA TRP A 214 -14.89 -28.03 3.02
C TRP A 214 -14.68 -29.35 2.32
N ILE A 215 -13.68 -30.10 2.78
CA ILE A 215 -13.55 -31.53 2.51
C ILE A 215 -13.77 -32.31 3.80
N LYS A 216 -14.18 -33.56 3.66
CA LYS A 216 -14.29 -34.52 4.75
C LYS A 216 -13.41 -35.74 4.44
N LEU A 217 -12.48 -36.04 5.33
CA LEU A 217 -11.67 -37.25 5.25
C LEU A 217 -12.38 -38.42 5.91
N ALA A 218 -12.01 -39.64 5.53
CA ALA A 218 -12.36 -40.84 6.29
C ALA A 218 -11.76 -40.77 7.70
N GLN A 219 -12.31 -41.57 8.63
CA GLN A 219 -11.86 -41.55 10.03
C GLN A 219 -10.38 -41.90 10.19
N ASP A 220 -9.85 -42.78 9.34
CA ASP A 220 -8.44 -43.14 9.30
C ASP A 220 -7.57 -42.12 8.52
N LYS A 221 -8.18 -41.08 7.94
CA LYS A 221 -7.56 -40.01 7.15
C LYS A 221 -6.73 -40.49 5.95
N THR A 222 -6.88 -41.75 5.53
CA THR A 222 -6.15 -42.30 4.37
C THR A 222 -6.83 -41.94 3.06
N THR A 223 -8.15 -41.80 3.08
CA THR A 223 -8.99 -41.46 1.92
C THR A 223 -9.97 -40.34 2.25
N LEU A 224 -10.69 -39.89 1.23
CA LEU A 224 -11.84 -39.03 1.39
C LEU A 224 -13.01 -39.82 2.01
N PHE A 225 -13.91 -39.12 2.70
CA PHE A 225 -15.10 -39.69 3.34
C PHE A 225 -15.87 -40.58 2.36
N ASP A 226 -16.26 -41.78 2.82
CA ASP A 226 -16.92 -42.84 2.04
C ASP A 226 -16.22 -43.19 0.71
N ASN A 227 -14.91 -42.97 0.61
CA ASN A 227 -14.13 -43.11 -0.62
C ASN A 227 -14.71 -42.30 -1.80
N MET A 228 -15.39 -41.19 -1.52
CA MET A 228 -15.92 -40.30 -2.53
C MET A 228 -14.81 -39.67 -3.37
N ASP A 229 -15.10 -39.40 -4.65
CA ASP A 229 -14.26 -38.55 -5.48
C ASP A 229 -14.27 -37.10 -4.96
N ILE A 230 -13.16 -36.40 -5.10
CA ILE A 230 -13.04 -35.00 -4.64
C ILE A 230 -14.06 -34.07 -5.31
N ASP A 231 -14.41 -34.31 -6.58
CA ASP A 231 -15.41 -33.51 -7.28
C ASP A 231 -16.82 -33.74 -6.73
N VAL A 232 -17.09 -34.92 -6.18
CA VAL A 232 -18.35 -35.19 -5.47
C VAL A 232 -18.39 -34.38 -4.18
N GLN A 233 -17.26 -34.26 -3.48
CA GLN A 233 -17.20 -33.39 -2.30
C GLN A 233 -17.37 -31.91 -2.66
N TYR A 234 -16.91 -31.47 -3.83
CA TYR A 234 -17.08 -30.09 -4.29
C TYR A 234 -18.46 -29.76 -4.88
N SER A 235 -19.38 -30.72 -4.93
CA SER A 235 -20.76 -30.46 -5.32
C SER A 235 -21.46 -29.53 -4.34
N VAL A 236 -22.46 -28.80 -4.83
CA VAL A 236 -23.25 -27.88 -4.01
C VAL A 236 -23.94 -28.64 -2.88
N GLU A 237 -24.44 -29.84 -3.16
CA GLU A 237 -25.14 -30.68 -2.19
C GLU A 237 -24.22 -31.10 -1.04
N PHE A 238 -23.00 -31.55 -1.34
CA PHE A 238 -22.06 -32.01 -0.32
C PHE A 238 -21.45 -30.84 0.46
N GLN A 239 -21.19 -29.71 -0.18
CA GLN A 239 -20.76 -28.49 0.52
C GLN A 239 -21.83 -28.04 1.52
N ASN A 240 -23.09 -27.97 1.11
CA ASN A 240 -24.20 -27.62 2.00
C ASN A 240 -24.32 -28.60 3.18
N GLN A 241 -24.06 -29.90 2.96
CA GLN A 241 -24.02 -30.88 4.04
C GLN A 241 -22.86 -30.59 5.01
N CYS A 242 -21.64 -30.45 4.51
CA CYS A 242 -20.46 -30.17 5.34
C CYS A 242 -20.64 -28.90 6.16
N GLN A 243 -21.14 -27.83 5.54
CA GLN A 243 -21.34 -26.53 6.20
C GLN A 243 -22.34 -26.64 7.35
N LYS A 244 -23.44 -27.38 7.17
CA LYS A 244 -24.41 -27.67 8.24
C LYS A 244 -23.80 -28.51 9.36
N GLU A 245 -23.06 -29.56 9.02
CA GLU A 245 -22.40 -30.43 10.00
C GLU A 245 -21.34 -29.65 10.81
N VAL A 246 -20.55 -28.79 10.16
CA VAL A 246 -19.57 -27.90 10.81
C VAL A 246 -20.28 -26.91 11.73
N ALA A 247 -21.35 -26.25 11.28
CA ALA A 247 -22.13 -25.32 12.09
C ALA A 247 -22.67 -25.99 13.37
N LEU A 248 -23.18 -27.22 13.26
CA LEU A 248 -23.65 -28.00 14.41
C LEU A 248 -22.52 -28.32 15.40
N VAL A 249 -21.35 -28.74 14.91
CA VAL A 249 -20.19 -29.01 15.78
C VAL A 249 -19.74 -27.75 16.51
N VAL A 250 -19.70 -26.63 15.80
CA VAL A 250 -19.37 -25.32 16.37
C VAL A 250 -20.37 -24.94 17.45
N GLU A 251 -21.67 -24.99 17.18
CA GLU A 251 -22.72 -24.68 18.16
C GLU A 251 -22.64 -25.56 19.41
N GLU A 252 -22.41 -26.86 19.24
CA GLU A 252 -22.27 -27.80 20.35
C GLU A 252 -21.06 -27.47 21.24
N GLU A 253 -19.91 -27.15 20.65
CA GLU A 253 -18.72 -26.77 21.42
C GLU A 253 -18.90 -25.43 22.12
N ILE A 254 -19.51 -24.42 21.47
CA ILE A 254 -19.83 -23.15 22.10
C ILE A 254 -20.73 -23.38 23.33
N LYS A 255 -21.82 -24.15 23.18
CA LYS A 255 -22.75 -24.48 24.26
C LYS A 255 -22.06 -25.25 25.39
N LYS A 256 -21.25 -26.26 25.05
CA LYS A 256 -20.55 -27.12 26.02
C LYS A 256 -19.53 -26.35 26.86
N ASN A 257 -18.86 -25.36 26.26
CA ASN A 257 -17.86 -24.55 26.94
C ASN A 257 -18.45 -23.28 27.56
N GLY A 258 -19.77 -23.07 27.51
CA GLY A 258 -20.44 -21.91 28.10
C GLY A 258 -20.04 -20.58 27.46
N ILE A 259 -19.69 -20.61 26.17
CA ILE A 259 -19.16 -19.45 25.44
C ILE A 259 -20.34 -18.62 24.96
N GLU A 260 -20.36 -17.34 25.29
CA GLU A 260 -21.34 -16.42 24.71
C GLU A 260 -21.12 -16.33 23.20
N GLN A 261 -22.21 -16.32 22.42
CA GLN A 261 -22.15 -15.99 21.00
C GLN A 261 -21.66 -14.54 20.86
N SER A 262 -20.34 -14.39 20.74
CA SER A 262 -19.68 -13.15 20.44
C SER A 262 -18.73 -13.37 19.26
N ASP A 263 -18.28 -12.29 18.65
CA ASP A 263 -17.20 -12.33 17.66
C ASP A 263 -15.85 -12.67 18.30
N ILE A 264 -15.76 -12.59 19.62
CA ILE A 264 -14.57 -12.81 20.44
C ILE A 264 -14.59 -14.24 20.95
N TRP A 265 -13.96 -15.15 20.21
CA TRP A 265 -13.67 -16.48 20.71
C TRP A 265 -12.23 -16.50 21.21
N ASP A 266 -12.03 -16.99 22.43
CA ASP A 266 -10.68 -17.20 22.93
C ASP A 266 -9.94 -18.23 22.05
N MET A 267 -8.61 -18.14 22.04
CA MET A 267 -7.76 -19.04 21.26
C MET A 267 -7.94 -20.51 21.62
N GLU A 268 -8.22 -20.80 22.89
CA GLU A 268 -8.39 -22.17 23.38
C GLU A 268 -9.67 -22.81 22.82
N CYS A 269 -10.74 -22.03 22.68
CA CYS A 269 -12.00 -22.39 22.07
C CYS A 269 -11.81 -22.70 20.59
N ILE A 270 -11.18 -21.78 19.85
CA ILE A 270 -10.88 -21.96 18.42
C ILE A 270 -10.08 -23.27 18.23
N ASP A 271 -9.07 -23.49 19.07
CA ASP A 271 -8.27 -24.72 19.05
C ASP A 271 -9.08 -25.97 19.38
N LYS A 272 -9.98 -25.93 20.37
CA LYS A 272 -10.87 -27.05 20.72
C LYS A 272 -11.80 -27.41 19.56
N ILE A 273 -12.45 -26.41 18.96
CA ILE A 273 -13.32 -26.60 17.81
C ILE A 273 -12.52 -27.17 16.64
N ASN A 274 -11.35 -26.61 16.34
CA ASN A 274 -10.49 -27.07 15.25
C ASN A 274 -9.98 -28.50 15.45
N LYS A 275 -9.62 -28.86 16.69
CA LYS A 275 -9.27 -30.25 17.05
C LYS A 275 -10.44 -31.19 16.83
N ARG A 276 -11.66 -30.80 17.23
CA ARG A 276 -12.87 -31.61 17.03
C ARG A 276 -13.21 -31.77 15.56
N LEU A 277 -13.21 -30.70 14.78
CA LEU A 277 -13.40 -30.74 13.33
C LEU A 277 -12.35 -31.63 12.65
N SER A 278 -11.08 -31.48 13.02
CA SER A 278 -9.98 -32.32 12.51
C SER A 278 -10.11 -33.79 12.90
N ALA A 279 -10.67 -34.10 14.07
CA ALA A 279 -10.95 -35.48 14.49
C ALA A 279 -12.11 -36.10 13.69
N LEU A 280 -13.10 -35.27 13.31
CA LEU A 280 -14.21 -35.65 12.44
C LEU A 280 -13.85 -35.62 10.94
N GLY A 281 -12.64 -35.17 10.61
CA GLY A 281 -12.10 -35.17 9.25
C GLY A 281 -12.40 -33.92 8.42
N TYR A 282 -12.93 -32.83 8.99
CA TYR A 282 -13.23 -31.62 8.24
C TYR A 282 -12.02 -30.70 8.10
N TYR A 283 -11.80 -30.22 6.87
CA TYR A 283 -10.75 -29.26 6.55
C TYR A 283 -11.25 -28.27 5.48
N THR A 284 -10.90 -26.99 5.63
CA THR A 284 -11.15 -25.99 4.59
C THR A 284 -10.18 -26.13 3.42
N VAL A 285 -10.64 -25.80 2.22
CA VAL A 285 -9.83 -25.80 1.01
C VAL A 285 -8.99 -24.49 0.95
N PRO A 286 -7.66 -24.57 0.71
CA PRO A 286 -6.81 -23.40 0.56
C PRO A 286 -6.98 -22.75 -0.82
N PRO A 287 -6.46 -21.51 -1.01
CA PRO A 287 -6.43 -20.88 -2.33
C PRO A 287 -5.57 -21.70 -3.29
N HIS A 288 -5.91 -21.60 -4.58
CA HIS A 288 -5.06 -22.15 -5.62
C HIS A 288 -3.85 -21.22 -5.86
N THR A 289 -2.75 -21.78 -6.34
CA THR A 289 -1.59 -21.05 -6.85
C THR A 289 -1.93 -20.21 -8.08
N TRP A 290 -1.11 -19.20 -8.42
CA TRP A 290 -1.34 -18.28 -9.55
C TRP A 290 -1.63 -18.97 -10.90
N ASN A 291 -0.84 -19.97 -11.29
CA ASN A 291 -1.07 -20.72 -12.54
C ASN A 291 -2.06 -21.90 -12.37
N GLY A 292 -2.74 -21.89 -11.24
CA GLY A 292 -3.65 -22.93 -10.82
C GLY A 292 -4.98 -22.93 -11.53
N LEU A 293 -5.57 -24.11 -11.67
CA LEU A 293 -6.83 -24.28 -12.35
C LEU A 293 -7.92 -24.78 -11.39
N SER A 294 -9.00 -24.02 -11.33
CA SER A 294 -10.21 -24.24 -10.56
C SER A 294 -9.92 -24.27 -9.06
N VAL A 295 -10.17 -25.39 -8.39
CA VAL A 295 -9.88 -25.59 -6.96
C VAL A 295 -8.84 -26.70 -6.77
N PRO A 296 -7.99 -26.64 -5.72
CA PRO A 296 -7.00 -27.68 -5.45
C PRO A 296 -7.64 -29.06 -5.23
N GLY A 297 -6.96 -30.13 -5.61
CA GLY A 297 -7.38 -31.51 -5.30
C GLY A 297 -6.84 -32.00 -3.95
N PHE A 298 -7.37 -33.11 -3.44
CA PHE A 298 -6.79 -33.81 -2.29
C PHE A 298 -5.71 -34.80 -2.74
N LYS A 299 -4.52 -34.72 -2.15
CA LYS A 299 -3.41 -35.65 -2.45
C LYS A 299 -3.27 -36.75 -1.41
N LYS A 300 -3.15 -36.37 -0.14
CA LYS A 300 -3.00 -37.27 1.02
C LYS A 300 -3.11 -36.50 2.32
N TYR A 301 -3.25 -37.19 3.44
CA TYR A 301 -3.02 -36.61 4.76
C TYR A 301 -1.56 -36.78 5.19
N ALA A 302 -0.93 -35.72 5.70
CA ALA A 302 0.43 -35.75 6.21
C ALA A 302 0.43 -35.77 7.75
N TYR A 303 0.64 -36.95 8.33
CA TYR A 303 0.62 -37.17 9.78
C TYR A 303 1.67 -36.38 10.57
N ASN A 304 2.82 -36.10 9.96
CA ASN A 304 3.91 -35.34 10.60
C ASN A 304 3.56 -33.87 10.85
N ILE A 305 2.71 -33.28 10.01
CA ILE A 305 2.22 -31.90 10.17
C ILE A 305 0.73 -31.84 10.51
N GLN A 306 0.08 -33.00 10.65
CA GLN A 306 -1.34 -33.19 10.95
C GLN A 306 -2.30 -32.43 10.02
N ALA A 307 -1.96 -32.30 8.74
CA ALA A 307 -2.73 -31.53 7.76
C ALA A 307 -2.92 -32.27 6.42
N PRO A 308 -4.01 -31.98 5.67
CA PRO A 308 -4.13 -32.38 4.28
C PRO A 308 -3.01 -31.78 3.43
N ILE A 309 -2.50 -32.58 2.50
CA ILE A 309 -1.65 -32.14 1.40
C ILE A 309 -2.54 -32.06 0.17
N TRP A 310 -2.45 -30.93 -0.51
CA TRP A 310 -3.25 -30.61 -1.68
C TRP A 310 -2.47 -30.90 -2.96
N GLU A 311 -3.21 -31.23 -4.01
CA GLU A 311 -2.71 -31.38 -5.37
C GLU A 311 -3.07 -30.11 -6.15
N TYR A 312 -2.06 -29.38 -6.62
CA TYR A 312 -2.22 -28.18 -7.42
C TYR A 312 -1.75 -28.47 -8.83
N LYS A 313 -2.62 -28.32 -9.82
CA LYS A 313 -2.26 -28.51 -11.24
C LYS A 313 -2.63 -27.29 -12.06
N ASP A 314 -1.84 -27.04 -13.09
CA ASP A 314 -2.18 -26.09 -14.14
C ASP A 314 -3.05 -26.75 -15.24
N LYS A 315 -3.40 -25.97 -16.27
CA LYS A 315 -4.16 -26.45 -17.44
C LYS A 315 -3.49 -27.55 -18.26
N TYR A 316 -2.20 -27.79 -18.05
CA TYR A 316 -1.43 -28.86 -18.70
C TYR A 316 -1.21 -30.06 -17.78
N GLY A 317 -1.75 -30.03 -16.55
CA GLY A 317 -1.59 -31.07 -15.55
C GLY A 317 -0.26 -31.04 -14.79
N GLN A 318 0.54 -29.98 -14.94
CA GLN A 318 1.83 -29.86 -14.25
C GLN A 318 1.62 -29.43 -12.80
N ASN A 319 2.45 -29.96 -11.90
CA ASN A 319 2.36 -29.68 -10.47
C ASN A 319 2.81 -28.24 -10.16
N GLN A 320 1.94 -27.49 -9.49
CA GLN A 320 2.18 -26.09 -9.09
C GLN A 320 2.42 -25.93 -7.57
N GLY A 321 2.46 -27.02 -6.80
CA GLY A 321 2.45 -26.98 -5.33
C GLY A 321 3.62 -26.25 -4.65
N GLN A 322 4.70 -25.92 -5.37
CA GLN A 322 5.80 -25.11 -4.83
C GLN A 322 5.41 -23.66 -4.54
N HIS A 323 4.32 -23.17 -5.15
CA HIS A 323 3.78 -21.81 -4.96
C HIS A 323 2.56 -21.78 -4.03
N ALA A 324 2.25 -22.89 -3.36
CA ALA A 324 1.04 -23.02 -2.56
C ALA A 324 1.17 -22.32 -1.20
N ILE A 325 0.07 -21.70 -0.77
CA ILE A 325 -0.04 -21.03 0.53
C ILE A 325 -1.06 -21.80 1.38
N TRP A 326 -0.58 -22.87 2.04
CA TRP A 326 -1.41 -23.79 2.84
C TRP A 326 -1.89 -23.21 4.18
N LEU A 327 -1.44 -22.02 4.55
CA LEU A 327 -1.87 -21.32 5.77
C LEU A 327 -3.24 -20.65 5.60
N HIS A 328 -3.75 -20.53 4.38
CA HIS A 328 -4.97 -19.79 4.08
C HIS A 328 -6.18 -20.71 3.91
N ALA A 329 -7.36 -20.19 4.23
CA ALA A 329 -8.66 -20.67 3.79
C ALA A 329 -9.20 -19.68 2.75
N ASN A 330 -9.58 -20.19 1.58
CA ASN A 330 -10.13 -19.35 0.52
C ASN A 330 -11.63 -19.20 0.66
N PHE A 331 -12.17 -18.05 0.29
CA PHE A 331 -13.62 -17.92 0.19
C PHE A 331 -14.18 -18.85 -0.90
N TYR A 332 -15.37 -19.36 -0.65
CA TYR A 332 -16.19 -20.08 -1.63
C TYR A 332 -16.98 -19.03 -2.42
N ILE A 333 -16.51 -18.68 -3.61
CA ILE A 333 -17.05 -17.61 -4.46
C ILE A 333 -17.94 -18.21 -5.57
N HIS A 334 -17.49 -19.29 -6.20
CA HIS A 334 -18.08 -19.87 -7.40
C HIS A 334 -18.48 -21.32 -7.19
N LYS A 335 -19.75 -21.65 -7.46
CA LYS A 335 -20.31 -23.01 -7.41
C LYS A 335 -19.85 -23.82 -8.62
N GLY A 336 -19.81 -25.15 -8.47
CA GLY A 336 -19.56 -26.07 -9.59
C GLY A 336 -18.11 -26.21 -10.07
N LEU A 337 -17.17 -25.47 -9.48
CA LEU A 337 -15.73 -25.68 -9.69
C LEU A 337 -15.30 -27.09 -9.24
N LYS A 338 -14.35 -27.68 -9.97
CA LYS A 338 -13.89 -29.07 -9.83
C LYS A 338 -12.39 -29.13 -9.61
N ALA A 339 -11.90 -30.17 -8.97
CA ALA A 339 -10.49 -30.28 -8.64
C ALA A 339 -9.62 -30.30 -9.90
N ASN A 340 -8.76 -29.28 -10.07
CA ASN A 340 -7.75 -29.23 -11.13
C ASN A 340 -8.32 -29.40 -12.56
N LYS A 341 -9.57 -28.95 -12.82
CA LYS A 341 -10.27 -29.14 -14.11
C LYS A 341 -10.72 -27.82 -14.70
N ILE A 342 -10.70 -27.72 -16.04
CA ILE A 342 -11.16 -26.52 -16.74
C ILE A 342 -12.67 -26.39 -16.52
N PRO A 343 -13.16 -25.25 -15.98
CA PRO A 343 -14.59 -25.01 -15.87
C PRO A 343 -15.23 -24.90 -17.26
N VAL A 344 -16.41 -25.50 -17.45
CA VAL A 344 -17.13 -25.54 -18.74
C VAL A 344 -18.45 -24.78 -18.66
N SER A 345 -18.77 -23.99 -19.70
CA SER A 345 -19.89 -23.02 -19.74
C SER A 345 -21.26 -23.57 -19.37
N TYR A 346 -21.65 -24.75 -19.84
CA TYR A 346 -22.99 -25.30 -19.57
C TYR A 346 -23.21 -25.68 -18.08
N MET A 347 -22.16 -25.69 -17.25
CA MET A 347 -22.28 -25.84 -15.79
C MET A 347 -22.59 -24.52 -15.07
N LEU A 348 -22.54 -23.38 -15.77
CA LEU A 348 -22.72 -22.03 -15.24
C LEU A 348 -23.90 -21.28 -15.91
N ASP A 349 -24.78 -22.00 -16.61
CA ASP A 349 -25.82 -21.51 -17.54
C ASP A 349 -26.93 -20.63 -16.90
N ASP A 350 -26.78 -20.27 -15.64
CA ASP A 350 -27.63 -19.31 -14.94
C ASP A 350 -26.74 -18.52 -13.96
N LYS A 351 -26.64 -17.19 -14.12
CA LYS A 351 -25.76 -16.35 -13.28
C LYS A 351 -26.02 -16.53 -11.77
N GLU A 352 -27.25 -16.85 -11.38
CA GLU A 352 -27.61 -17.16 -9.97
C GLU A 352 -27.19 -18.56 -9.50
N LYS A 353 -26.97 -19.51 -10.41
CA LYS A 353 -26.57 -20.89 -10.07
C LYS A 353 -25.05 -21.06 -9.92
N GLY A 354 -24.27 -20.19 -10.58
CA GLY A 354 -22.80 -20.27 -10.59
C GLY A 354 -22.08 -19.57 -9.42
N ILE A 355 -22.75 -18.71 -8.66
CA ILE A 355 -22.13 -17.89 -7.59
C ILE A 355 -22.62 -18.27 -6.19
N ASN A 356 -21.77 -18.05 -5.19
CA ASN A 356 -22.13 -18.10 -3.77
C ASN A 356 -22.66 -16.73 -3.32
N VAL A 357 -23.97 -16.59 -3.22
CA VAL A 357 -24.63 -15.31 -2.92
C VAL A 357 -24.30 -14.84 -1.49
N GLU A 358 -24.16 -15.80 -0.58
CA GLU A 358 -23.80 -15.59 0.82
C GLU A 358 -22.43 -14.91 0.93
N PHE A 359 -21.47 -15.30 0.09
CA PHE A 359 -20.17 -14.62 -0.02
C PHE A 359 -20.30 -13.17 -0.48
N PHE A 360 -20.99 -12.91 -1.59
CA PHE A 360 -21.10 -11.56 -2.12
C PHE A 360 -21.83 -10.61 -1.15
N ASN A 361 -22.90 -11.09 -0.50
CA ASN A 361 -23.60 -10.32 0.53
C ASN A 361 -22.66 -10.00 1.69
N PHE A 362 -22.00 -11.01 2.24
CA PHE A 362 -21.04 -10.81 3.32
C PHE A 362 -19.93 -9.83 2.94
N PHE A 363 -19.31 -9.99 1.77
CA PHE A 363 -18.14 -9.22 1.39
C PHE A 363 -18.50 -7.75 1.13
N ILE A 364 -19.63 -7.47 0.49
CA ILE A 364 -20.11 -6.09 0.29
C ILE A 364 -20.47 -5.44 1.63
N ASP A 365 -21.15 -6.16 2.52
CA ASP A 365 -21.51 -5.65 3.84
C ASP A 365 -20.26 -5.37 4.69
N TYR A 366 -19.30 -6.30 4.66
CA TYR A 366 -17.99 -6.14 5.32
C TYR A 366 -17.28 -4.88 4.83
N LEU A 367 -17.18 -4.67 3.51
CA LEU A 367 -16.50 -3.49 2.96
C LEU A 367 -17.23 -2.18 3.33
N ASN A 368 -18.57 -2.15 3.28
CA ASN A 368 -19.35 -0.99 3.72
C ASN A 368 -19.12 -0.69 5.21
N ASP A 369 -19.18 -1.73 6.07
CA ASP A 369 -18.92 -1.61 7.50
C ASP A 369 -17.52 -1.04 7.75
N LYS A 370 -16.47 -1.52 7.05
CA LYS A 370 -15.11 -1.00 7.24
C LYS A 370 -14.96 0.44 6.78
N VAL A 371 -15.55 0.82 5.64
CA VAL A 371 -15.55 2.21 5.17
C VAL A 371 -16.24 3.12 6.19
N GLU A 372 -17.43 2.74 6.66
CA GLU A 372 -18.21 3.54 7.62
C GLU A 372 -17.53 3.63 8.99
N GLN A 373 -17.15 2.48 9.55
CA GLN A 373 -16.59 2.35 10.90
C GLN A 373 -15.28 3.13 11.02
N TYR A 374 -14.38 2.96 10.04
CA TYR A 374 -13.03 3.52 10.11
C TYR A 374 -12.88 4.84 9.36
N LEU A 375 -13.87 5.24 8.55
CA LEU A 375 -13.82 6.40 7.68
C LEU A 375 -12.74 6.28 6.58
N PHE A 376 -12.61 5.08 6.00
CA PHE A 376 -11.67 4.87 4.90
C PHE A 376 -12.09 5.62 3.63
N ASP A 377 -11.11 6.20 2.97
CA ASP A 377 -11.26 7.00 1.75
C ASP A 377 -11.06 6.16 0.48
N PHE A 378 -10.25 5.09 0.57
CA PHE A 378 -10.00 4.19 -0.55
C PHE A 378 -9.76 2.76 -0.05
N LEU A 379 -9.86 1.79 -0.97
CA LEU A 379 -9.55 0.39 -0.72
C LEU A 379 -8.43 -0.06 -1.67
N ARG A 380 -7.44 -0.78 -1.16
CA ARG A 380 -6.48 -1.54 -1.98
C ARG A 380 -6.94 -2.99 -1.98
N ILE A 381 -7.25 -3.56 -3.14
CA ILE A 381 -7.69 -4.95 -3.24
C ILE A 381 -6.48 -5.79 -3.62
N ASP A 382 -6.20 -6.80 -2.79
CA ASP A 382 -5.10 -7.74 -2.94
C ASP A 382 -5.47 -8.93 -3.85
N TYR A 383 -4.47 -9.65 -4.36
CA TYR A 383 -4.62 -10.82 -5.26
C TYR A 383 -5.41 -10.52 -6.54
N VAL A 384 -5.24 -9.33 -7.10
CA VAL A 384 -5.91 -8.93 -8.34
C VAL A 384 -4.95 -8.68 -9.52
N ASP A 385 -3.67 -8.96 -9.37
CA ASP A 385 -2.61 -8.87 -10.39
C ASP A 385 -2.87 -9.74 -11.63
N HIS A 386 -3.50 -10.90 -11.43
CA HIS A 386 -3.79 -11.89 -12.47
C HIS A 386 -5.29 -12.06 -12.78
N ILE A 387 -6.17 -11.13 -12.39
CA ILE A 387 -7.63 -11.29 -12.56
C ILE A 387 -8.06 -11.60 -13.99
N PHE A 388 -7.33 -11.10 -14.99
CA PHE A 388 -7.66 -11.32 -16.39
C PHE A 388 -7.12 -12.64 -16.95
N ASP A 389 -6.09 -13.20 -16.33
CA ASP A 389 -5.56 -14.52 -16.66
C ASP A 389 -6.42 -15.63 -16.04
N ASN A 390 -7.17 -15.28 -14.98
CA ASN A 390 -8.06 -16.14 -14.22
C ASN A 390 -9.48 -16.22 -14.79
N VAL A 391 -9.71 -15.75 -16.03
CA VAL A 391 -11.02 -15.84 -16.69
C VAL A 391 -10.93 -16.32 -18.13
N MET A 392 -11.91 -17.13 -18.54
CA MET A 392 -12.14 -17.52 -19.92
C MET A 392 -13.40 -16.85 -20.44
N LYS A 393 -13.42 -16.43 -21.71
CA LYS A 393 -14.61 -15.84 -22.34
C LYS A 393 -15.27 -16.83 -23.28
N GLU A 394 -16.51 -17.20 -22.98
CA GLU A 394 -17.35 -18.02 -23.86
C GLU A 394 -18.68 -17.31 -24.11
N ASN A 395 -19.04 -17.09 -25.38
CA ASN A 395 -20.27 -16.39 -25.77
C ASN A 395 -20.50 -15.02 -25.08
N GLY A 396 -19.42 -14.32 -24.73
CA GLY A 396 -19.47 -13.03 -24.03
C GLY A 396 -19.65 -13.12 -22.51
N ILE A 397 -19.71 -14.33 -21.95
CA ILE A 397 -19.75 -14.59 -20.51
C ILE A 397 -18.33 -14.87 -20.00
N GLU A 398 -17.96 -14.26 -18.87
CA GLU A 398 -16.71 -14.58 -18.16
C GLU A 398 -16.92 -15.82 -17.29
N ILE A 399 -16.07 -16.81 -17.51
CA ILE A 399 -16.01 -18.05 -16.74
C ILE A 399 -14.77 -17.97 -15.85
N PRO A 400 -14.92 -18.04 -14.52
CA PRO A 400 -13.77 -18.05 -13.61
C PRO A 400 -12.96 -19.32 -13.84
N LEU A 401 -11.65 -19.18 -14.00
CA LEU A 401 -10.72 -20.29 -14.14
C LEU A 401 -10.22 -20.80 -12.81
N ASN A 402 -10.36 -20.05 -11.72
CA ASN A 402 -10.07 -20.45 -10.35
C ASN A 402 -11.00 -19.71 -9.37
N GLU A 403 -10.90 -20.05 -8.09
CA GLU A 403 -11.74 -19.51 -7.02
C GLU A 403 -11.31 -18.09 -6.60
N MET A 404 -11.38 -17.15 -7.55
CA MET A 404 -10.97 -15.75 -7.42
C MET A 404 -12.01 -14.85 -8.06
N LEU A 405 -12.21 -13.64 -7.53
CA LEU A 405 -13.13 -12.65 -8.11
C LEU A 405 -12.76 -12.33 -9.57
N THR A 406 -13.75 -12.37 -10.45
CA THR A 406 -13.61 -11.97 -11.86
C THR A 406 -13.65 -10.44 -12.03
N PRO A 407 -13.14 -9.91 -13.16
CA PRO A 407 -13.23 -8.48 -13.47
C PRO A 407 -14.67 -7.92 -13.43
N VAL A 408 -15.65 -8.68 -13.92
CA VAL A 408 -17.07 -8.27 -13.88
C VAL A 408 -17.59 -8.20 -12.44
N GLU A 409 -17.27 -9.19 -11.61
CA GLU A 409 -17.71 -9.24 -10.22
C GLU A 409 -17.10 -8.12 -9.37
N ILE A 410 -15.82 -7.81 -9.57
CA ILE A 410 -15.17 -6.66 -8.90
C ILE A 410 -15.88 -5.36 -9.29
N ASN A 411 -16.17 -5.17 -10.58
CA ASN A 411 -16.87 -3.97 -11.06
C ASN A 411 -18.25 -3.83 -10.39
N GLU A 412 -18.99 -4.93 -10.26
CA GLU A 412 -20.28 -4.94 -9.58
C GLU A 412 -20.17 -4.62 -8.08
N ILE A 413 -19.17 -5.18 -7.38
CA ILE A 413 -18.88 -4.85 -5.98
C ILE A 413 -18.57 -3.36 -5.84
N VAL A 414 -17.67 -2.82 -6.66
CA VAL A 414 -17.27 -1.40 -6.60
C VAL A 414 -18.44 -0.48 -6.91
N LYS A 415 -19.27 -0.80 -7.91
CA LYS A 415 -20.50 -0.03 -8.20
C LYS A 415 -21.44 0.01 -7.01
N LYS A 416 -21.64 -1.13 -6.32
CA LYS A 416 -22.47 -1.19 -5.12
C LYS A 416 -21.89 -0.34 -3.99
N LEU A 417 -20.58 -0.37 -3.77
CA LEU A 417 -19.92 0.50 -2.78
C LEU A 417 -20.09 1.98 -3.12
N LYS A 418 -19.96 2.36 -4.40
CA LYS A 418 -20.14 3.74 -4.86
C LYS A 418 -21.57 4.28 -4.71
N ASN A 419 -22.58 3.42 -4.59
CA ASN A 419 -23.94 3.86 -4.27
C ASN A 419 -24.03 4.45 -2.86
N SER A 420 -23.27 3.88 -1.91
CA SER A 420 -23.18 4.37 -0.53
C SER A 420 -22.10 5.47 -0.40
N TRP A 421 -20.99 5.31 -1.12
CA TRP A 421 -19.78 6.11 -0.97
C TRP A 421 -19.28 6.58 -2.34
N LYS A 422 -19.95 7.58 -2.92
CA LYS A 422 -19.65 8.06 -4.29
C LYS A 422 -18.17 8.40 -4.52
N GLY A 423 -17.50 8.93 -3.50
CA GLY A 423 -16.09 9.32 -3.55
C GLY A 423 -15.08 8.19 -3.33
N ILE A 424 -15.50 6.95 -3.03
CA ILE A 424 -14.55 5.87 -2.69
C ILE A 424 -13.59 5.57 -3.85
N GLY A 425 -12.29 5.61 -3.57
CA GLY A 425 -11.25 5.22 -4.52
C GLY A 425 -10.91 3.73 -4.42
N VAL A 426 -10.48 3.11 -5.51
CA VAL A 426 -10.04 1.71 -5.51
C VAL A 426 -8.69 1.56 -6.20
N LEU A 427 -7.72 0.96 -5.51
CA LEU A 427 -6.37 0.67 -6.00
C LEU A 427 -6.22 -0.84 -6.17
N ALA A 428 -5.74 -1.30 -7.32
CA ALA A 428 -5.46 -2.70 -7.56
C ALA A 428 -4.04 -3.04 -7.08
N ASP A 429 -3.88 -4.17 -6.42
CA ASP A 429 -2.57 -4.78 -6.30
C ASP A 429 -2.13 -5.40 -7.63
N HIS A 430 -1.67 -4.57 -8.54
CA HIS A 430 -1.20 -4.99 -9.85
C HIS A 430 -0.05 -4.11 -10.30
N VAL A 431 1.06 -4.71 -10.69
CA VAL A 431 2.21 -4.02 -11.27
C VAL A 431 2.16 -4.17 -12.79
N GLY A 432 1.85 -3.09 -13.51
CA GLY A 432 1.63 -3.17 -14.96
C GLY A 432 1.59 -1.83 -15.69
N CYS A 433 1.07 -1.86 -16.92
CA CYS A 433 0.89 -0.70 -17.78
C CYS A 433 -0.52 -0.63 -18.41
N ASP A 434 -1.43 -1.52 -17.99
CA ASP A 434 -2.77 -1.77 -18.52
C ASP A 434 -3.86 -1.16 -17.62
N ALA A 435 -3.61 0.06 -17.13
CA ALA A 435 -4.52 0.76 -16.22
C ALA A 435 -5.93 0.95 -16.80
N ASP A 436 -6.07 1.08 -18.13
CA ASP A 436 -7.37 1.20 -18.80
C ASP A 436 -8.21 -0.09 -18.68
N LYS A 437 -7.54 -1.24 -18.68
CA LYS A 437 -8.15 -2.56 -18.54
C LYS A 437 -8.67 -2.74 -17.11
N TYR A 438 -7.86 -2.37 -16.13
CA TYR A 438 -8.22 -2.37 -14.72
C TYR A 438 -9.33 -1.35 -14.40
N TYR A 439 -9.33 -0.20 -15.07
CA TYR A 439 -10.43 0.76 -14.93
C TYR A 439 -11.78 0.21 -15.36
N LYS A 440 -11.82 -0.57 -16.45
CA LYS A 440 -13.03 -1.29 -16.87
C LYS A 440 -13.48 -2.36 -15.85
N ALA A 441 -12.57 -2.87 -15.03
CA ALA A 441 -12.86 -3.78 -13.93
C ALA A 441 -13.28 -3.06 -12.63
N GLY A 442 -13.19 -1.73 -12.56
CA GLY A 442 -13.64 -0.93 -11.41
C GLY A 442 -12.51 -0.25 -10.62
N PHE A 443 -11.26 -0.37 -11.03
CA PHE A 443 -10.11 0.23 -10.35
C PHE A 443 -9.78 1.63 -10.85
N ASN A 444 -9.26 2.49 -10.00
CA ASN A 444 -8.82 3.84 -10.38
C ASN A 444 -7.31 3.92 -10.55
N LEU A 445 -6.57 3.12 -9.79
CA LEU A 445 -5.12 3.08 -9.83
C LEU A 445 -4.59 1.65 -9.89
N ILE A 446 -3.50 1.48 -10.62
CA ILE A 446 -2.61 0.31 -10.54
C ILE A 446 -1.18 0.78 -10.26
N ILE A 447 -0.27 -0.12 -9.93
CA ILE A 447 1.14 0.19 -9.72
C ILE A 447 1.87 0.17 -11.08
N SER A 448 2.69 1.19 -11.36
CA SER A 448 3.49 1.20 -12.59
C SER A 448 4.56 0.10 -12.58
N SER A 449 4.71 -0.60 -13.71
CA SER A 449 5.81 -1.54 -13.96
C SER A 449 7.22 -0.94 -13.78
N HIS A 450 7.35 0.38 -13.79
CA HIS A 450 8.64 1.08 -13.58
C HIS A 450 9.24 0.83 -12.19
N VAL A 451 8.46 0.39 -11.20
CA VAL A 451 8.99 0.09 -9.85
C VAL A 451 10.07 -0.98 -9.87
N ALA A 452 9.91 -2.00 -10.71
CA ALA A 452 10.85 -3.12 -10.84
C ALA A 452 12.17 -2.70 -11.52
N PHE A 453 12.18 -1.60 -12.28
CA PHE A 453 13.33 -1.19 -13.08
C PHE A 453 14.47 -0.76 -12.18
N GLU A 454 15.66 -1.29 -12.43
CA GLU A 454 16.89 -0.68 -11.97
C GLU A 454 17.20 0.55 -12.83
N TYR A 455 17.65 1.67 -12.24
CA TYR A 455 17.82 2.94 -12.97
C TYR A 455 19.12 3.01 -13.78
N ASN A 456 19.36 2.01 -14.61
CA ASN A 456 20.41 2.06 -15.63
C ASN A 456 19.97 2.88 -16.85
N LYS A 457 20.92 3.13 -17.78
CA LYS A 457 20.67 3.91 -19.01
C LYS A 457 19.42 3.44 -19.77
N CYS A 458 19.34 2.16 -20.13
CA CYS A 458 18.26 1.63 -20.96
C CYS A 458 16.88 1.78 -20.31
N ASN A 459 16.80 1.51 -19.00
CA ASN A 459 15.54 1.64 -18.27
C ASN A 459 15.13 3.11 -18.09
N LEU A 460 16.08 4.02 -17.85
CA LEU A 460 15.79 5.45 -17.79
C LEU A 460 15.33 5.99 -19.15
N GLU A 461 15.98 5.59 -20.26
CA GLU A 461 15.53 5.93 -21.62
C GLU A 461 14.07 5.49 -21.84
N LYS A 462 13.74 4.26 -21.43
CA LYS A 462 12.36 3.75 -21.52
C LYS A 462 11.39 4.57 -20.66
N ILE A 463 11.74 4.87 -19.41
CA ILE A 463 10.90 5.69 -18.51
C ILE A 463 10.62 7.06 -19.14
N PHE A 464 11.65 7.76 -19.63
CA PHE A 464 11.45 9.07 -20.25
C PHE A 464 10.67 8.99 -21.57
N TYR A 465 10.90 7.94 -22.37
CA TYR A 465 10.11 7.68 -23.58
C TYR A 465 8.61 7.52 -23.24
N ASP A 466 8.30 6.71 -22.23
CA ASP A 466 6.93 6.47 -21.77
C ASP A 466 6.28 7.76 -21.28
N LEU A 467 6.99 8.57 -20.47
CA LEU A 467 6.51 9.87 -19.96
C LEU A 467 6.27 10.91 -21.06
N CYS A 468 7.16 10.99 -22.06
CA CYS A 468 6.94 11.85 -23.22
C CYS A 468 5.72 11.40 -24.04
N SER A 469 5.51 10.09 -24.16
CA SER A 469 4.43 9.50 -24.94
C SER A 469 3.07 9.60 -24.22
N SER A 470 3.03 9.57 -22.89
CA SER A 470 1.79 9.66 -22.11
C SER A 470 1.10 11.03 -22.17
N ASN A 471 1.83 12.09 -22.55
CA ASN A 471 1.27 13.45 -22.68
C ASN A 471 0.20 13.57 -23.79
N SER A 472 0.03 12.55 -24.64
CA SER A 472 -1.02 12.53 -25.67
C SER A 472 -2.35 11.89 -25.23
N ASN A 473 -2.40 11.21 -24.07
CA ASN A 473 -3.59 10.48 -23.63
C ASN A 473 -4.48 11.32 -22.69
N ASN A 474 -5.73 11.61 -23.05
CA ASN A 474 -6.63 12.49 -22.30
C ASN A 474 -7.47 11.80 -21.19
N SER A 475 -7.09 10.62 -20.70
CA SER A 475 -7.92 9.93 -19.70
C SER A 475 -7.68 10.50 -18.30
N ASN A 476 -8.65 11.27 -17.79
CA ASN A 476 -8.61 11.84 -16.44
C ASN A 476 -9.24 10.93 -15.37
N CYS A 477 -9.56 9.66 -15.67
CA CYS A 477 -10.37 8.81 -14.77
C CYS A 477 -9.57 7.71 -14.06
N PHE A 478 -8.38 7.39 -14.56
CA PHE A 478 -7.52 6.33 -14.02
C PHE A 478 -6.05 6.62 -14.34
N ASN A 479 -5.14 6.04 -13.57
CA ASN A 479 -3.71 6.15 -13.87
C ASN A 479 -2.90 4.98 -13.26
N THR A 480 -1.61 4.94 -13.54
CA THR A 480 -0.64 4.18 -12.73
C THR A 480 -0.07 5.06 -11.64
N VAL A 481 0.30 4.49 -10.49
CA VAL A 481 1.11 5.19 -9.49
C VAL A 481 2.60 5.06 -9.80
N TRP A 482 3.35 6.14 -9.62
CA TRP A 482 4.81 6.14 -9.62
C TRP A 482 5.28 5.58 -8.28
N ALA A 483 5.44 4.26 -8.22
CA ALA A 483 5.97 3.61 -7.03
C ALA A 483 7.49 3.78 -6.96
N ILE A 484 7.95 4.44 -5.88
CA ILE A 484 9.35 4.42 -5.45
C ILE A 484 9.73 2.97 -5.14
N ASP A 485 8.88 2.31 -4.37
CA ASP A 485 8.96 0.90 -3.95
C ASP A 485 7.54 0.33 -3.73
N THR A 486 7.42 -0.99 -3.56
CA THR A 486 6.24 -1.63 -2.97
C THR A 486 6.66 -2.51 -1.79
N HIS A 487 5.73 -2.83 -0.90
CA HIS A 487 6.05 -3.55 0.33
C HIS A 487 6.47 -5.02 0.13
N ASP A 488 6.38 -5.54 -1.11
CA ASP A 488 6.76 -6.90 -1.46
C ASP A 488 8.00 -7.01 -2.35
N MET A 489 8.54 -5.90 -2.86
CA MET A 489 9.63 -5.96 -3.84
C MET A 489 10.87 -6.71 -3.34
N ALA A 490 11.12 -6.75 -2.02
CA ALA A 490 12.23 -7.51 -1.44
C ALA A 490 12.06 -9.04 -1.50
N HIS A 491 10.88 -9.55 -1.86
CA HIS A 491 10.62 -10.97 -1.99
C HIS A 491 11.60 -11.63 -2.99
N PRO A 492 12.08 -12.87 -2.75
CA PRO A 492 13.04 -13.56 -3.62
C PRO A 492 12.62 -13.72 -5.09
N LEU A 493 11.32 -13.75 -5.36
CA LEU A 493 10.79 -13.84 -6.73
C LEU A 493 10.75 -12.50 -7.47
N PHE A 494 10.94 -11.38 -6.77
CA PHE A 494 11.01 -10.04 -7.36
C PHE A 494 12.46 -9.55 -7.36
N LEU A 495 12.85 -8.71 -6.39
CA LEU A 495 14.21 -8.16 -6.33
C LEU A 495 15.16 -8.98 -5.48
N GLY A 496 14.63 -9.81 -4.57
CA GLY A 496 15.39 -10.61 -3.61
C GLY A 496 16.21 -9.82 -2.59
N LYS A 497 16.06 -8.49 -2.57
CA LYS A 497 16.66 -7.59 -1.58
C LYS A 497 15.84 -6.30 -1.47
N GLU A 498 15.87 -5.70 -0.29
CA GLU A 498 15.24 -4.40 -0.01
C GLU A 498 15.75 -3.32 -0.96
N LEU A 499 14.86 -2.44 -1.42
CA LEU A 499 15.19 -1.43 -2.42
C LEU A 499 16.26 -0.45 -1.92
N ALA A 500 16.20 -0.04 -0.66
CA ALA A 500 17.21 0.82 -0.03
C ALA A 500 18.63 0.23 -0.15
N HIS A 501 18.78 -1.09 -0.02
CA HIS A 501 20.07 -1.78 -0.21
C HIS A 501 20.41 -2.00 -1.69
N ARG A 502 19.41 -2.14 -2.57
CA ARG A 502 19.65 -2.30 -4.01
C ARG A 502 20.17 -1.02 -4.64
N GLU A 503 19.51 0.09 -4.36
CA GLU A 503 19.68 1.37 -5.05
C GLU A 503 20.66 2.30 -4.33
N GLY A 504 20.81 2.11 -3.01
CA GLY A 504 21.58 3.01 -2.16
C GLY A 504 21.02 4.44 -2.13
N LYS A 505 21.76 5.33 -1.48
CA LYS A 505 21.40 6.75 -1.31
C LYS A 505 21.10 7.45 -2.63
N VAL A 506 22.00 7.32 -3.59
CA VAL A 506 21.88 8.02 -4.88
C VAL A 506 20.70 7.50 -5.68
N GLY A 507 20.53 6.18 -5.81
CA GLY A 507 19.41 5.62 -6.55
C GLY A 507 18.05 5.98 -5.94
N MET A 508 17.94 5.96 -4.60
CA MET A 508 16.73 6.44 -3.91
C MET A 508 16.48 7.93 -4.14
N GLY A 509 17.53 8.76 -4.06
CA GLY A 509 17.44 10.20 -4.37
C GLY A 509 16.94 10.47 -5.79
N VAL A 510 17.44 9.71 -6.79
CA VAL A 510 16.97 9.82 -8.19
C VAL A 510 15.52 9.40 -8.33
N ARG A 511 15.09 8.31 -7.69
CA ARG A 511 13.67 7.87 -7.69
C ARG A 511 12.74 8.96 -7.18
N PHE A 512 13.07 9.56 -6.04
CA PHE A 512 12.28 10.67 -5.49
C PHE A 512 12.28 11.88 -6.43
N PHE A 513 13.45 12.25 -6.95
CA PHE A 513 13.57 13.40 -7.85
C PHE A 513 12.73 13.24 -9.12
N LEU A 514 12.83 12.09 -9.80
CA LEU A 514 12.06 11.81 -11.01
C LEU A 514 10.55 11.76 -10.74
N SER A 515 10.13 11.24 -9.59
CA SER A 515 8.71 11.18 -9.20
C SER A 515 8.03 12.56 -9.12
N ARG A 516 8.81 13.62 -8.95
CA ARG A 516 8.34 15.01 -8.83
C ARG A 516 8.60 15.86 -10.07
N PHE A 517 9.78 15.70 -10.67
CA PHE A 517 10.24 16.63 -11.69
C PHE A 517 10.24 16.03 -13.10
N ALA A 518 10.34 14.70 -13.28
CA ALA A 518 10.14 14.11 -14.61
C ALA A 518 8.67 13.77 -14.87
N ASN A 519 8.01 13.28 -13.82
CA ASN A 519 6.59 12.96 -13.80
C ASN A 519 5.75 14.24 -13.56
N VAL A 520 5.30 14.86 -14.64
CA VAL A 520 4.63 16.18 -14.66
C VAL A 520 3.36 16.18 -15.52
N GLY A 521 2.66 17.32 -15.56
CA GLY A 521 1.47 17.51 -16.37
C GLY A 521 0.19 17.02 -15.72
N ARG A 522 -0.92 17.10 -16.48
CA ARG A 522 -2.25 16.71 -16.01
C ARG A 522 -2.39 15.21 -15.76
N ASN A 523 -1.60 14.41 -16.47
CA ASN A 523 -1.59 12.95 -16.34
C ASN A 523 -0.49 12.46 -15.41
N ARG A 524 0.02 13.31 -14.51
CA ARG A 524 1.04 12.91 -13.55
C ARG A 524 0.62 11.64 -12.81
N HIS A 525 1.54 10.69 -12.73
CA HIS A 525 1.34 9.47 -11.95
C HIS A 525 1.44 9.82 -10.46
N PRO A 526 0.44 9.51 -9.61
CA PRO A 526 0.55 9.80 -8.20
C PRO A 526 1.75 9.06 -7.57
N LYS A 527 2.50 9.70 -6.67
CA LYS A 527 3.69 9.06 -6.06
C LYS A 527 3.21 8.02 -5.05
N TYR A 528 3.85 6.85 -5.02
CA TYR A 528 3.65 5.83 -4.01
C TYR A 528 4.99 5.48 -3.39
N GLU A 529 5.10 5.62 -2.07
CA GLU A 529 6.31 5.29 -1.32
C GLU A 529 6.00 4.33 -0.17
N VAL A 530 7.04 3.79 0.45
CA VAL A 530 6.95 2.92 1.61
C VAL A 530 7.67 3.60 2.76
N ILE A 531 7.13 3.49 3.97
CA ILE A 531 7.78 4.06 5.17
C ILE A 531 9.20 3.52 5.33
N GLY A 532 10.15 4.43 5.58
CA GLY A 532 11.58 4.11 5.71
C GLY A 532 12.41 4.41 4.45
N ASN A 533 11.79 4.46 3.26
CA ASN A 533 12.50 4.82 2.03
C ASN A 533 13.14 6.21 2.08
N GLN A 534 12.57 7.11 2.88
CA GLN A 534 12.96 8.52 2.97
C GLN A 534 14.32 8.69 3.68
N ASP A 535 14.75 7.72 4.49
CA ASP A 535 16.01 7.77 5.26
C ASP A 535 16.83 6.47 5.17
N LEU A 536 16.63 5.69 4.10
CA LEU A 536 17.26 4.38 3.83
C LEU A 536 16.99 3.31 4.90
N SER A 537 15.95 3.46 5.70
CA SER A 537 15.51 2.38 6.59
C SER A 537 14.97 1.20 5.78
N SER A 538 15.09 -0.01 6.32
CA SER A 538 14.82 -1.25 5.57
C SER A 538 14.15 -2.33 6.41
N GLY A 539 13.54 -3.32 5.76
CA GLY A 539 12.92 -4.47 6.42
C GLY A 539 11.39 -4.49 6.39
N ILE A 540 10.76 -3.64 5.57
CA ILE A 540 9.29 -3.56 5.52
C ILE A 540 8.66 -4.89 5.07
N HIS A 541 9.27 -5.56 4.09
CA HIS A 541 8.82 -6.87 3.63
C HIS A 541 8.90 -7.91 4.76
N ARG A 542 9.96 -7.85 5.58
CA ARG A 542 10.08 -8.74 6.74
C ARG A 542 9.05 -8.43 7.81
N ALA A 543 8.81 -7.14 8.13
CA ALA A 543 7.79 -6.71 9.08
C ALA A 543 6.36 -7.12 8.65
N ASN A 544 6.10 -7.27 7.34
CA ASN A 544 4.84 -7.85 6.86
C ASN A 544 4.70 -9.35 7.14
N ASN A 545 5.83 -10.06 7.24
CA ASN A 545 5.88 -11.52 7.36
C ASN A 545 6.31 -12.01 8.76
N ARG A 546 6.68 -11.10 9.67
CA ARG A 546 7.17 -11.38 11.02
C ARG A 546 6.75 -10.26 11.98
N PRO A 547 6.60 -10.55 13.29
CA PRO A 547 6.37 -9.54 14.32
C PRO A 547 7.66 -8.76 14.63
N GLU A 548 8.14 -7.98 13.68
CA GLU A 548 9.38 -7.19 13.78
C GLU A 548 9.20 -5.78 13.20
N SER A 549 10.08 -4.86 13.61
CA SER A 549 10.14 -3.48 13.09
C SER A 549 11.17 -3.30 11.98
N ILE A 550 11.09 -2.19 11.26
CA ILE A 550 12.15 -1.82 10.31
C ILE A 550 13.43 -1.43 11.04
N ALA A 551 14.56 -1.68 10.38
CA ALA A 551 15.85 -1.18 10.81
C ALA A 551 15.95 0.31 10.43
N TRP A 552 15.82 1.20 11.42
CA TRP A 552 15.97 2.64 11.24
C TRP A 552 17.42 3.01 10.91
N ASN A 553 17.71 3.30 9.64
CA ASN A 553 19.05 3.69 9.21
C ASN A 553 19.33 5.17 9.50
N SER A 554 18.29 6.01 9.51
CA SER A 554 18.41 7.44 9.82
C SER A 554 19.46 8.16 8.96
N ASP A 555 19.49 7.87 7.65
CA ASP A 555 20.38 8.56 6.72
C ASP A 555 19.94 10.02 6.54
N LYS A 556 20.64 10.91 7.24
CA LYS A 556 20.34 12.34 7.28
C LYS A 556 20.46 13.02 5.91
N GLU A 557 21.45 12.63 5.11
CA GLU A 557 21.68 13.24 3.79
C GLU A 557 20.53 12.93 2.84
N LEU A 558 20.05 11.68 2.80
CA LEU A 558 18.89 11.33 1.98
C LEU A 558 17.63 12.01 2.49
N PHE A 559 17.42 12.02 3.81
CA PHE A 559 16.22 12.62 4.41
C PHE A 559 16.13 14.13 4.15
N GLU A 560 17.27 14.84 4.24
CA GLU A 560 17.36 16.24 3.83
C GLU A 560 17.07 16.42 2.34
N LEU A 561 17.64 15.58 1.47
CA LEU A 561 17.35 15.61 0.04
C LEU A 561 15.86 15.38 -0.25
N TYR A 562 15.24 14.37 0.38
CA TYR A 562 13.82 14.07 0.26
C TYR A 562 12.96 15.29 0.60
N HIS A 563 13.19 15.91 1.77
CA HIS A 563 12.45 17.10 2.16
C HIS A 563 12.69 18.30 1.25
N GLN A 564 13.90 18.45 0.72
CA GLN A 564 14.17 19.53 -0.24
C GLN A 564 13.49 19.32 -1.59
N ILE A 565 13.49 18.09 -2.13
CA ILE A 565 12.73 17.74 -3.34
C ILE A 565 11.25 18.09 -3.13
N GLU A 566 10.68 17.69 -2.00
CA GLU A 566 9.27 17.94 -1.69
C GLU A 566 8.97 19.42 -1.45
N ASN A 567 9.87 20.18 -0.80
CA ASN A 567 9.73 21.62 -0.64
C ASN A 567 9.73 22.35 -1.99
N GLN A 568 10.67 22.01 -2.87
CA GLN A 568 10.72 22.62 -4.20
C GLN A 568 9.50 22.22 -5.04
N TYR A 569 9.10 20.95 -5.00
CA TYR A 569 7.90 20.48 -5.68
C TYR A 569 6.67 21.29 -5.26
N GLU A 570 6.41 21.45 -3.97
CA GLU A 570 5.25 22.23 -3.49
C GLU A 570 5.27 23.69 -3.96
N LEU A 571 6.46 24.32 -4.09
CA LEU A 571 6.58 25.69 -4.59
C LEU A 571 6.23 25.83 -6.09
N ILE A 572 6.50 24.80 -6.89
CA ILE A 572 6.31 24.85 -8.36
C ILE A 572 5.24 23.88 -8.88
N LYS A 573 4.52 23.19 -8.00
CA LYS A 573 3.56 22.13 -8.34
C LYS A 573 2.52 22.58 -9.38
N ASN A 574 1.94 23.77 -9.19
CA ASN A 574 0.93 24.31 -10.10
C ASN A 574 1.49 24.56 -11.51
N ASP A 575 2.76 24.99 -11.59
CA ASP A 575 3.45 25.17 -12.85
C ASP A 575 3.72 23.81 -13.52
N LEU A 576 4.21 22.82 -12.76
CA LEU A 576 4.50 21.48 -13.27
C LEU A 576 3.23 20.74 -13.72
N GLN A 577 2.08 20.96 -13.07
CA GLN A 577 0.79 20.41 -13.52
C GLN A 577 0.34 20.94 -14.89
N GLN A 578 0.83 22.12 -15.28
CA GLN A 578 0.59 22.75 -16.58
C GLN A 578 1.81 22.62 -17.50
N SER A 579 2.61 21.58 -17.29
CA SER A 579 3.85 21.38 -18.04
C SER A 579 3.92 20.00 -18.66
N SER A 580 4.74 19.91 -19.70
CA SER A 580 5.00 18.66 -20.41
C SER A 580 6.51 18.40 -20.45
N LEU A 581 6.90 17.13 -20.30
CA LEU A 581 8.24 16.67 -20.61
C LEU A 581 8.42 16.66 -22.14
N ILE A 582 9.25 17.56 -22.65
CA ILE A 582 9.39 17.76 -24.11
C ILE A 582 10.64 17.10 -24.70
N GLN A 583 11.65 16.85 -23.88
CA GLN A 583 12.91 16.29 -24.35
C GLN A 583 13.69 15.64 -23.22
N TYR A 584 14.49 14.64 -23.57
CA TYR A 584 15.45 14.03 -22.66
C TYR A 584 16.67 13.51 -23.42
N MET A 585 17.75 13.27 -22.67
CA MET A 585 18.96 12.60 -23.10
C MET A 585 19.48 11.76 -21.93
N VAL A 586 19.84 10.50 -22.20
CA VAL A 586 20.42 9.62 -21.19
C VAL A 586 21.78 9.12 -21.68
N THR A 587 22.84 9.38 -20.92
CA THR A 587 24.19 8.87 -21.16
C THR A 587 24.46 7.65 -20.27
N SER A 588 25.71 7.17 -20.25
CA SER A 588 26.11 6.13 -19.29
C SER A 588 26.10 6.64 -17.84
N ASN A 589 26.27 7.94 -17.64
CA ASN A 589 26.50 8.50 -16.30
C ASN A 589 25.38 9.41 -15.82
N MET A 590 24.64 10.05 -16.73
CA MET A 590 23.68 11.10 -16.40
C MET A 590 22.45 11.03 -17.30
N ALA A 591 21.30 11.43 -16.74
CA ALA A 591 20.11 11.74 -17.50
C ALA A 591 19.78 13.23 -17.35
N VAL A 592 19.47 13.88 -18.47
CA VAL A 592 19.04 15.28 -18.52
C VAL A 592 17.73 15.37 -19.26
N PHE A 593 16.79 16.13 -18.73
CA PHE A 593 15.47 16.27 -19.31
C PHE A 593 14.96 17.71 -19.21
N ILE A 594 14.10 18.08 -20.16
CA ILE A 594 13.52 19.42 -20.27
C ILE A 594 12.01 19.34 -20.13
N ILE A 595 11.51 20.18 -19.25
CA ILE A 595 10.10 20.42 -19.01
C ILE A 595 9.76 21.80 -19.56
N LYS A 596 8.62 21.93 -20.23
CA LYS A 596 8.08 23.20 -20.70
C LYS A 596 6.69 23.40 -20.13
N LYS A 597 6.41 24.59 -19.63
CA LYS A 597 5.05 24.97 -19.23
C LYS A 597 4.24 25.38 -20.45
N ASP A 598 3.10 24.72 -20.64
CA ASP A 598 2.12 24.99 -21.68
C ASP A 598 1.74 26.48 -21.59
N ASP A 599 1.87 27.23 -22.68
CA ASP A 599 1.57 28.68 -22.76
C ASP A 599 2.52 29.65 -22.04
N SER A 600 3.76 29.24 -21.73
CA SER A 600 4.77 30.19 -21.22
C SER A 600 6.16 29.97 -21.81
N ALA A 601 6.99 31.01 -21.75
CA ALA A 601 8.42 30.89 -22.01
C ALA A 601 9.18 30.46 -20.74
N LYS A 602 8.61 29.54 -19.96
CA LYS A 602 9.19 29.00 -18.74
C LYS A 602 9.54 27.54 -18.94
N TYR A 603 10.78 27.20 -18.61
CA TYR A 603 11.33 25.87 -18.77
C TYR A 603 12.01 25.42 -17.48
N TRP A 604 12.11 24.11 -17.32
CA TRP A 604 12.98 23.51 -16.31
C TRP A 604 13.91 22.49 -16.94
N ILE A 605 15.13 22.43 -16.41
CA ILE A 605 16.12 21.41 -16.74
C ILE A 605 16.34 20.57 -15.49
N GLY A 606 15.98 19.29 -15.59
CA GLY A 606 16.29 18.30 -14.57
C GLY A 606 17.53 17.50 -14.96
N MET A 607 18.38 17.22 -13.98
CA MET A 607 19.61 16.46 -14.15
C MET A 607 19.72 15.45 -13.02
N VAL A 608 19.97 14.19 -13.36
CA VAL A 608 20.16 13.11 -12.37
C VAL A 608 21.29 12.18 -12.81
N PRO A 609 22.02 11.56 -11.86
CA PRO A 609 22.94 10.49 -12.19
C PRO A 609 22.20 9.24 -12.66
N VAL A 610 22.89 8.41 -13.44
CA VAL A 610 22.52 7.02 -13.73
C VAL A 610 23.17 6.15 -12.64
N PRO A 611 22.43 5.66 -11.62
CA PRO A 611 23.02 5.08 -10.42
C PRO A 611 23.84 3.80 -10.64
N VAL A 612 23.58 3.08 -11.73
CA VAL A 612 24.24 1.80 -12.05
C VAL A 612 25.47 2.04 -12.91
N THR A 613 26.57 2.46 -12.30
CA THR A 613 27.89 2.35 -12.93
C THR A 613 28.91 1.87 -11.90
N ASN A 614 29.28 0.59 -12.01
CA ASN A 614 30.50 0.07 -11.37
C ASN A 614 31.70 0.91 -11.85
N ASP A 615 32.43 1.54 -10.93
CA ASP A 615 33.81 2.03 -11.10
C ASP A 615 34.17 2.67 -12.45
N VAL A 616 33.26 3.44 -13.07
CA VAL A 616 33.60 4.22 -14.25
C VAL A 616 34.19 5.54 -13.78
N GLU A 617 35.49 5.76 -14.02
CA GLU A 617 36.11 7.07 -13.83
C GLU A 617 35.26 8.13 -14.55
N TRP A 618 34.74 9.09 -13.76
CA TRP A 618 33.98 10.20 -14.30
C TRP A 618 34.82 10.99 -15.31
N LYS A 619 34.25 11.19 -16.49
CA LYS A 619 34.80 12.08 -17.52
C LYS A 619 33.82 13.22 -17.73
N GLU A 620 34.35 14.42 -17.96
CA GLU A 620 33.50 15.56 -18.33
C GLU A 620 32.66 15.19 -19.56
N GLU A 621 31.35 15.35 -19.44
CA GLU A 621 30.40 15.12 -20.54
C GLU A 621 29.85 16.45 -21.03
N ILE A 622 29.82 16.62 -22.35
CA ILE A 622 29.21 17.78 -23.01
C ILE A 622 27.89 17.31 -23.62
N LEU A 623 26.80 17.84 -23.10
CA LEU A 623 25.45 17.54 -23.57
C LEU A 623 24.93 18.72 -24.36
N LYS A 624 24.54 18.49 -25.62
CA LYS A 624 23.90 19.50 -26.48
C LYS A 624 22.42 19.19 -26.58
N ILE A 625 21.59 20.09 -26.09
CA ILE A 625 20.14 19.93 -26.05
C ILE A 625 19.48 20.98 -26.95
N PRO A 626 19.00 20.60 -28.15
CA PRO A 626 18.32 21.54 -29.05
C PRO A 626 17.00 22.02 -28.42
N LEU A 627 16.72 23.31 -28.53
CA LEU A 627 15.46 23.90 -28.09
C LEU A 627 14.44 23.94 -29.22
N ASP A 628 13.18 23.81 -28.86
CA ASP A 628 12.03 23.89 -29.77
C ASP A 628 11.60 25.33 -30.09
N MET A 629 12.16 26.33 -29.39
CA MET A 629 11.86 27.75 -29.57
C MET A 629 13.10 28.50 -30.05
N GLU A 630 12.94 29.49 -30.95
CA GLU A 630 14.07 30.36 -31.30
C GLU A 630 14.49 31.21 -30.09
N LEU A 631 15.72 30.97 -29.62
CA LEU A 631 16.40 31.87 -28.70
C LEU A 631 16.53 33.24 -29.37
N SER A 632 15.67 34.20 -29.00
CA SER A 632 15.91 35.60 -29.34
C SER A 632 16.99 36.17 -28.41
N LYS A 633 17.60 37.32 -28.74
CA LYS A 633 18.64 38.00 -27.92
C LYS A 633 18.19 38.47 -26.52
N LYS A 634 17.12 37.89 -25.96
CA LYS A 634 16.64 38.20 -24.61
C LYS A 634 17.62 37.69 -23.56
N ASN A 635 17.63 38.38 -22.41
CA ASN A 635 18.40 37.96 -21.25
C ASN A 635 17.75 36.69 -20.67
N ILE A 636 18.39 35.54 -20.88
CA ILE A 636 18.00 34.29 -20.26
C ILE A 636 18.34 34.40 -18.77
N ILE A 637 17.33 34.29 -17.91
CA ILE A 637 17.53 34.26 -16.47
C ILE A 637 17.45 32.80 -16.01
N MET A 638 18.50 32.33 -15.35
CA MET A 638 18.59 31.00 -14.79
C MET A 638 18.53 31.06 -13.27
N HIS A 639 17.62 30.28 -12.68
CA HIS A 639 17.51 30.13 -11.24
C HIS A 639 17.73 28.67 -10.84
N THR A 640 18.75 28.43 -10.01
CA THR A 640 18.99 27.11 -9.42
C THR A 640 17.97 26.85 -8.32
N LYS A 641 17.22 25.74 -8.43
CA LYS A 641 16.25 25.30 -7.42
C LYS A 641 16.81 24.19 -6.53
N ILE A 642 17.53 23.27 -7.14
CA ILE A 642 18.22 22.16 -6.48
C ILE A 642 19.59 22.01 -7.12
N SER A 643 20.62 21.81 -6.31
CA SER A 643 21.98 21.49 -6.78
C SER A 643 22.72 20.69 -5.70
N LEU A 644 22.96 19.41 -5.97
CA LEU A 644 23.75 18.52 -5.14
C LEU A 644 24.83 17.82 -5.95
N ALA A 645 26.03 17.83 -5.41
CA ALA A 645 27.15 17.01 -5.87
C ALA A 645 27.07 15.63 -5.24
N VAL A 646 27.28 14.61 -6.07
CA VAL A 646 27.45 13.22 -5.65
C VAL A 646 28.94 12.92 -5.62
N PHE A 647 29.43 12.42 -4.48
CA PHE A 647 30.81 11.95 -4.34
C PHE A 647 30.83 10.44 -4.06
N LYS A 648 31.57 9.69 -4.88
CA LYS A 648 31.72 8.22 -4.78
C LYS A 648 30.41 7.43 -4.71
N MET A 649 29.31 7.98 -5.22
CA MET A 649 27.95 7.40 -5.13
C MET A 649 27.43 7.16 -3.69
N GLU A 650 28.12 7.70 -2.68
CA GLU A 650 27.82 7.46 -1.25
C GLU A 650 27.46 8.74 -0.51
N TYR A 651 27.92 9.90 -0.98
CA TYR A 651 27.78 11.18 -0.29
C TYR A 651 27.06 12.21 -1.15
N LEU A 652 26.11 12.92 -0.55
CA LEU A 652 25.37 14.02 -1.16
C LEU A 652 25.77 15.35 -0.50
N ASN A 653 26.27 16.28 -1.29
CA ASN A 653 26.67 17.61 -0.80
C ASN A 653 25.97 18.72 -1.58
N PHE A 654 25.24 19.59 -0.88
CA PHE A 654 24.74 20.82 -1.47
C PHE A 654 25.88 21.67 -1.99
N THR A 655 25.73 22.15 -3.22
CA THR A 655 26.79 22.85 -3.92
C THR A 655 26.23 23.98 -4.77
N ASP A 656 27.10 24.89 -5.17
CA ASP A 656 26.80 25.81 -6.25
C ASP A 656 26.67 25.03 -7.57
N ILE A 657 25.72 25.45 -8.41
CA ILE A 657 25.51 24.85 -9.73
C ILE A 657 26.76 24.95 -10.60
N ASP A 658 27.54 26.02 -10.46
CA ASP A 658 28.78 26.24 -11.22
C ASP A 658 29.85 25.17 -10.93
N ARG A 659 29.73 24.44 -9.82
CA ARG A 659 30.58 23.28 -9.50
C ARG A 659 30.09 22.00 -10.15
N LEU A 660 28.79 21.86 -10.40
CA LEU A 660 28.21 20.70 -11.08
C LEU A 660 28.38 20.79 -12.59
N CYS A 661 28.12 21.96 -13.17
CA CYS A 661 28.14 22.12 -14.61
C CYS A 661 28.41 23.56 -15.07
N ASP A 662 28.89 23.70 -16.30
CA ASP A 662 28.78 24.95 -17.06
C ASP A 662 27.57 24.86 -18.00
N ILE A 663 26.74 25.89 -18.02
CA ILE A 663 25.59 25.96 -18.92
C ILE A 663 25.82 27.13 -19.88
N GLN A 664 25.84 26.81 -21.17
CA GLN A 664 26.04 27.76 -22.25
C GLN A 664 24.85 27.73 -23.21
N PHE A 665 24.38 28.91 -23.60
CA PHE A 665 23.26 29.06 -24.54
C PHE A 665 23.78 29.51 -25.90
N SER A 666 23.56 28.69 -26.94
CA SER A 666 23.87 29.07 -28.32
C SER A 666 22.62 29.58 -29.01
N VAL A 667 22.50 30.91 -29.10
CA VAL A 667 21.42 31.59 -29.84
C VAL A 667 21.40 31.15 -31.32
N ARG A 668 22.58 30.98 -31.91
CA ARG A 668 22.73 30.62 -33.34
C ARG A 668 22.37 29.17 -33.63
N GLU A 669 22.76 28.24 -32.75
CA GLU A 669 22.46 26.81 -32.92
C GLU A 669 21.11 26.42 -32.31
N ASN A 670 20.49 27.33 -31.56
CA ASN A 670 19.29 27.11 -30.78
C ASN A 670 19.43 25.93 -29.80
N VAL A 671 20.56 25.87 -29.09
CA VAL A 671 20.97 24.72 -28.26
C VAL A 671 21.41 25.19 -26.88
N ILE A 672 21.03 24.45 -25.84
CA ILE A 672 21.66 24.52 -24.51
C ILE A 672 22.79 23.50 -24.48
N THR A 673 24.00 23.97 -24.22
CA THR A 673 25.16 23.11 -23.98
C THR A 673 25.37 23.03 -22.47
N VAL A 674 25.23 21.84 -21.91
CA VAL A 674 25.52 21.56 -20.51
C VAL A 674 26.81 20.76 -20.44
N LYS A 675 27.87 21.38 -19.93
CA LYS A 675 29.14 20.72 -19.66
C LYS A 675 29.16 20.27 -18.21
N LEU A 676 29.00 18.98 -17.96
CA LEU A 676 29.01 18.42 -16.63
C LEU A 676 30.45 18.30 -16.11
N LYS A 677 30.73 18.96 -14.97
CA LYS A 677 31.99 18.90 -14.24
C LYS A 677 31.99 17.79 -13.20
N GLN A 678 30.83 17.52 -12.60
CA GLN A 678 30.65 16.51 -11.57
C GLN A 678 29.28 15.82 -11.70
N ILE A 679 29.21 14.57 -11.24
CA ILE A 679 27.96 13.84 -11.03
C ILE A 679 27.11 14.55 -9.97
N GLY A 680 25.84 14.78 -10.26
CA GLY A 680 24.97 15.50 -9.35
C GLY A 680 23.49 15.41 -9.68
N ILE A 681 22.66 15.85 -8.73
CA ILE A 681 21.22 16.06 -8.93
C ILE A 681 20.99 17.57 -9.01
N ALA A 682 20.33 18.04 -10.08
CA ALA A 682 20.03 19.45 -10.22
C ALA A 682 18.65 19.70 -10.86
N LEU A 683 18.02 20.79 -10.42
CA LEU A 683 16.83 21.35 -11.04
C LEU A 683 17.05 22.85 -11.27
N LEU A 684 16.91 23.26 -12.53
CA LEU A 684 17.11 24.64 -12.97
C LEU A 684 15.81 25.16 -13.56
N GLU A 685 15.45 26.39 -13.21
CA GLU A 685 14.36 27.14 -13.83
C GLU A 685 14.95 28.15 -14.81
N LEU A 686 14.42 28.19 -16.03
CA LEU A 686 14.78 29.14 -17.07
C LEU A 686 13.58 30.04 -17.39
N GLY A 687 13.81 31.35 -17.35
CA GLY A 687 12.87 32.38 -17.79
C GLY A 687 13.42 33.16 -18.99
N PHE A 688 12.55 33.46 -19.95
CA PHE A 688 12.88 34.14 -21.21
C PHE A 688 12.06 35.42 -21.45
#